data_AF-A0A8C7S377-F1
#
_entry.id   AF-A0A8C7S377-F1
#
_cell.length_a   1.000
_cell.length_b   1.000
_cell.length_c   1.000
_cell.angle_alpha   90.00
_cell.angle_beta   90.00
_cell.angle_gamma   90.00
#
_symmetry.space_group_name_H-M   'P 1'
#
loop_
_entity.id
_entity.type
_entity.pdbx_description
1 polymer ?
#
loop_
_entity_poly.entity_id
_entity_poly.type
_entity_poly.pdbx_seq_one_letter_code
_entity_poly.pdbx_strand_id
1 'polypeptide(L)'
;MCEGEMRNVSGCNKLNPDRPNKTQQSMAETPAEPQIDCELRPPSNTLSEPQLQYQLHPLSEPQPLPQPDTLPQPLPQPQPDSLPGPQLLPQPDTLPQPLPQPQPDSLPAPQLLPQADTLPEPQPQPQPDSLPRPQLLPQPDTLPESQPQSEEEVKPWVWTRRCVLLLFLLASSFCASIVGLAYYSQQHLSPESTPPASPPCTSPACQRATARLSISVDPFSQPCDYFLFPCGSEGASLSNRGRQRGKGMPLHPQGHKSRAAQAEKERERGRKERETGTDIIEKAPADRMPDRQTALLLTMREILEAEDRSSPGNSARQKACMFYRSCMDTGPTETAGPEPFLRLVHKLGGWAVSGQWNQTDFNSTLSLLMRDYGTFPFFSVYVGKDPNDTQGDKRYIQIDQPDFQIPTEWSSKTQKSKANTQILRLFLASYQRLLALLGSPSSSTILHIGLFISLSSELAVAASPLPHRLQQGLLYQRITIKELQTLAPAIDWLGCLQTTFHPHPVSQSDHVLLHNLPYIVHMSRIIGKWLNKHELSGSGPLHTFMVLSLLHTVIPALDSRFTQTERNFSLALGTTEEDVPRWRQCVLQTEKGFDTVLKHILRETTAYTEAEELIQNVYSSIKSKLSDLRWTDEESRMSVLNKIQSLTPRLSTKNNIFSEAELNQLYSKVTIDEHMYFSNYIQSLSLQRQRPSKLFSQAEGDDIWSLTPFISGNELVFPIGMFVQPLFHPTYPRAINFGVLGSLMAKDILHLLLPNIHSQSVSPRSIAECVRYQYLSMTEGPGREGAFSLSPAQQQEMWVQYSALQIALQAYNQSLKKYPGDSSLSGLSHTHLFLTSFTQINCDSDPYHEFMPFEPSFLVTVICGYSNLCPTTLSCPNKPQQHLLGTC
;
A
#
# COMPACT_ATOMS: atom_id res chain seq x y z
N MET A 1 35.87 33.76 18.29
CA MET A 1 36.85 34.29 19.27
C MET A 1 36.37 33.90 20.66
N CYS A 2 37.29 33.86 21.63
CA CYS A 2 37.07 33.21 22.93
C CYS A 2 36.24 34.05 23.91
N GLU A 3 35.81 33.39 25.00
CA GLU A 3 35.82 33.81 26.43
C GLU A 3 35.43 35.26 26.82
N GLY A 4 34.78 35.50 27.97
CA GLY A 4 34.34 34.58 29.01
C GLY A 4 33.91 35.31 30.30
N GLU A 5 33.58 34.52 31.33
CA GLU A 5 33.49 34.85 32.77
C GLU A 5 32.67 36.06 33.31
N MET A 6 31.69 35.71 34.15
CA MET A 6 31.38 36.28 35.49
C MET A 6 31.15 37.80 35.68
N ARG A 7 30.02 38.13 36.34
CA ARG A 7 29.99 38.34 37.81
C ARG A 7 28.57 38.51 38.39
N ASN A 8 28.44 38.14 39.67
CA ASN A 8 27.25 38.37 40.50
C ASN A 8 27.10 39.85 40.89
N VAL A 9 25.86 40.34 41.00
CA VAL A 9 25.45 41.31 42.05
C VAL A 9 24.07 40.91 42.55
N SER A 10 23.87 40.96 43.87
CA SER A 10 22.60 40.68 44.56
C SER A 10 21.82 41.97 44.86
N GLY A 11 20.49 41.90 44.94
CA GLY A 11 19.68 43.08 45.31
C GLY A 11 18.18 42.79 45.40
N CYS A 12 17.69 42.47 46.60
CA CYS A 12 16.25 42.48 46.89
C CYS A 12 15.80 43.88 47.30
N ASN A 13 14.60 44.29 46.87
CA ASN A 13 13.67 44.96 47.78
C ASN A 13 12.21 44.85 47.31
N LYS A 14 11.28 44.94 48.28
CA LYS A 14 9.82 44.90 48.07
C LYS A 14 9.26 46.33 48.07
N LEU A 15 8.09 46.54 47.44
CA LEU A 15 6.89 47.02 48.14
C LEU A 15 5.61 46.96 47.25
N ASN A 16 4.47 47.08 47.91
CA ASN A 16 3.07 47.00 47.42
C ASN A 16 2.51 48.45 47.26
N PRO A 17 1.21 48.75 46.98
CA PRO A 17 0.03 47.88 46.79
C PRO A 17 -0.92 48.25 45.61
N ASP A 18 -1.94 47.42 45.31
CA ASP A 18 -3.36 47.74 45.63
C ASP A 18 -4.38 46.60 45.29
N ARG A 19 -5.67 46.81 45.57
CA ARG A 19 -6.79 45.82 45.61
C ARG A 19 -8.12 46.47 45.14
N PRO A 20 -9.30 45.77 45.03
CA PRO A 20 -9.66 44.36 45.33
C PRO A 20 -10.22 43.63 44.05
N ASN A 21 -11.32 42.86 43.93
CA ASN A 21 -12.43 42.41 44.81
C ASN A 21 -13.27 41.23 44.20
N LYS A 22 -13.67 40.23 45.01
CA LYS A 22 -14.84 39.30 44.87
C LYS A 22 -14.91 38.35 43.63
N THR A 23 -15.50 37.12 43.67
CA THR A 23 -16.20 36.34 44.74
C THR A 23 -16.18 34.82 44.45
N GLN A 24 -16.05 33.96 45.50
CA GLN A 24 -16.50 32.54 45.63
C GLN A 24 -15.92 31.48 44.61
N GLN A 25 -15.71 30.18 44.86
CA GLN A 25 -15.70 29.21 46.01
C GLN A 25 -15.18 27.83 45.46
N SER A 26 -14.81 26.74 46.17
CA SER A 26 -14.36 26.40 47.55
C SER A 26 -13.98 24.90 47.66
N MET A 27 -13.37 24.46 48.78
CA MET A 27 -13.12 23.07 49.26
C MET A 27 -11.76 22.38 48.93
N ALA A 28 -11.47 21.30 49.68
CA ALA A 28 -10.21 20.55 49.88
C ALA A 28 -9.08 21.36 50.57
N GLU A 29 -8.70 21.14 51.83
CA GLU A 29 -8.25 19.95 52.62
C GLU A 29 -6.76 19.60 52.45
N THR A 30 -6.04 19.52 53.57
CA THR A 30 -4.60 19.16 53.73
C THR A 30 -4.30 18.95 55.24
N PRO A 31 -3.15 18.37 55.67
CA PRO A 31 -3.19 17.05 56.32
C PRO A 31 -2.68 17.03 57.77
N ALA A 32 -2.56 15.84 58.36
CA ALA A 32 -1.90 15.60 59.64
C ALA A 32 -0.79 14.53 59.51
N GLU A 33 0.30 14.74 60.25
CA GLU A 33 1.51 13.91 60.35
C GLU A 33 1.44 13.01 61.63
N PRO A 34 2.39 12.08 61.91
CA PRO A 34 3.61 12.49 62.61
C PRO A 34 4.91 11.70 62.30
N GLN A 35 6.04 12.26 62.73
CA GLN A 35 7.43 11.74 62.65
C GLN A 35 7.81 10.84 63.86
N ILE A 36 8.87 10.00 63.73
CA ILE A 36 9.81 9.59 64.81
C ILE A 36 11.22 9.31 64.21
N ASP A 37 12.30 9.67 64.94
CA ASP A 37 13.74 9.50 64.64
C ASP A 37 14.49 8.80 65.82
N CYS A 38 15.74 8.31 65.78
CA CYS A 38 16.80 8.26 64.74
C CYS A 38 17.50 6.84 64.75
N GLU A 39 18.82 6.53 64.75
CA GLU A 39 20.12 7.24 64.76
C GLU A 39 21.26 6.35 64.12
N LEU A 40 22.56 6.50 64.46
CA LEU A 40 23.70 5.88 63.74
C LEU A 40 24.87 5.30 64.60
N ARG A 41 25.31 4.08 64.27
CA ARG A 41 26.69 3.50 64.46
C ARG A 41 27.21 3.22 65.91
N PRO A 42 28.31 2.44 66.10
CA PRO A 42 28.69 1.16 65.49
C PRO A 42 29.10 0.10 66.59
N PRO A 43 30.16 -0.76 66.55
CA PRO A 43 30.05 -2.16 67.03
C PRO A 43 30.84 -2.52 68.31
N SER A 44 30.72 -3.77 68.79
CA SER A 44 31.59 -4.38 69.82
C SER A 44 31.65 -5.91 69.70
N ASN A 45 32.78 -6.51 70.10
CA ASN A 45 33.10 -7.95 70.00
C ASN A 45 32.72 -8.73 71.29
N THR A 46 32.50 -10.05 71.22
CA THR A 46 33.47 -11.10 71.67
C THR A 46 32.88 -12.52 71.76
N LEU A 47 33.63 -13.52 71.23
CA LEU A 47 33.86 -14.90 71.73
C LEU A 47 32.65 -15.88 71.85
N SER A 48 32.79 -17.22 71.73
CA SER A 48 33.98 -18.10 71.80
C SER A 48 33.95 -19.27 70.80
N GLU A 49 35.12 -19.83 70.45
CA GLU A 49 35.29 -21.19 69.87
C GLU A 49 35.38 -22.27 70.98
N PRO A 50 35.67 -23.55 70.66
CA PRO A 50 37.08 -23.98 70.73
C PRO A 50 37.58 -25.08 69.75
N GLN A 51 38.73 -24.82 69.09
CA GLN A 51 39.91 -25.71 68.87
C GLN A 51 39.74 -27.07 68.11
N LEU A 52 40.75 -27.77 67.54
CA LEU A 52 42.24 -27.75 67.45
C LEU A 52 42.65 -28.11 65.98
N GLN A 53 43.89 -28.03 65.46
CA GLN A 53 45.12 -27.22 65.70
C GLN A 53 46.14 -27.52 64.55
N TYR A 54 47.06 -26.59 64.22
CA TYR A 54 48.02 -26.67 63.09
C TYR A 54 49.48 -26.98 63.51
N GLN A 55 50.25 -27.64 62.60
CA GLN A 55 51.71 -27.52 62.36
C GLN A 55 51.93 -27.65 60.82
N LEU A 56 52.64 -26.80 60.05
CA LEU A 56 54.03 -26.24 60.13
C LEU A 56 55.09 -27.34 59.89
N HIS A 57 56.13 -27.24 59.04
CA HIS A 57 56.71 -26.21 58.14
C HIS A 57 57.75 -26.95 57.20
N PRO A 58 58.66 -26.35 56.38
CA PRO A 58 58.88 -24.96 55.91
C PRO A 58 59.00 -24.85 54.35
N LEU A 59 59.59 -23.74 53.84
CA LEU A 59 59.97 -23.49 52.44
C LEU A 59 61.36 -24.04 52.06
N SER A 60 61.62 -24.22 50.76
CA SER A 60 62.95 -24.36 50.14
C SER A 60 63.09 -23.47 48.90
N GLU A 61 64.28 -22.95 48.64
CA GLU A 61 64.61 -21.99 47.57
C GLU A 61 65.02 -22.67 46.23
N PRO A 62 65.13 -21.92 45.11
CA PRO A 62 64.98 -22.48 43.76
C PRO A 62 66.23 -23.12 43.14
N GLN A 63 66.00 -24.01 42.18
CA GLN A 63 67.00 -24.62 41.30
C GLN A 63 66.55 -24.59 39.82
N PRO A 64 67.46 -24.74 38.84
CA PRO A 64 67.52 -23.77 37.73
C PRO A 64 66.54 -23.95 36.57
N LEU A 65 66.29 -22.84 35.88
CA LEU A 65 65.80 -22.81 34.50
C LEU A 65 66.75 -23.59 33.57
N PRO A 66 66.26 -24.53 32.75
CA PRO A 66 67.00 -24.95 31.57
C PRO A 66 67.11 -23.78 30.58
N GLN A 67 68.28 -23.62 29.96
CA GLN A 67 68.47 -22.65 28.89
C GLN A 67 67.76 -23.11 27.60
N PRO A 68 67.42 -22.18 26.68
CA PRO A 68 66.52 -22.49 25.57
C PRO A 68 67.21 -23.36 24.51
N ASP A 69 66.66 -24.56 24.30
CA ASP A 69 67.01 -25.37 23.14
C ASP A 69 66.60 -24.68 21.83
N THR A 70 67.50 -24.78 20.85
CA THR A 70 67.48 -23.99 19.62
C THR A 70 66.20 -24.20 18.79
N LEU A 71 65.64 -23.09 18.27
CA LEU A 71 64.51 -23.08 17.32
C LEU A 71 64.69 -24.11 16.18
N PRO A 72 63.79 -25.09 16.05
CA PRO A 72 63.61 -25.80 14.79
C PRO A 72 63.12 -24.81 13.73
N GLN A 73 63.83 -24.71 12.60
CA GLN A 73 63.37 -23.91 11.46
C GLN A 73 62.05 -24.47 10.89
N PRO A 74 61.19 -23.62 10.30
CA PRO A 74 59.93 -24.07 9.72
C PRO A 74 60.18 -25.07 8.58
N LEU A 75 59.52 -26.22 8.66
CA LEU A 75 59.43 -27.15 7.52
C LEU A 75 58.80 -26.40 6.32
N PRO A 76 59.36 -26.56 5.10
CA PRO A 76 58.93 -25.78 3.95
C PRO A 76 57.51 -26.12 3.52
N GLN A 77 56.78 -25.11 3.03
CA GLN A 77 55.55 -25.35 2.28
C GLN A 77 55.87 -26.18 1.03
N PRO A 78 55.06 -27.19 0.66
CA PRO A 78 55.11 -27.76 -0.68
C PRO A 78 54.70 -26.68 -1.69
N GLN A 79 55.65 -26.23 -2.51
CA GLN A 79 55.37 -25.37 -3.66
C GLN A 79 54.61 -26.15 -4.75
N PRO A 80 53.89 -25.47 -5.66
CA PRO A 80 53.04 -26.12 -6.64
C PRO A 80 53.84 -26.71 -7.80
N ASP A 81 53.73 -28.02 -8.02
CA ASP A 81 54.23 -28.64 -9.25
C ASP A 81 53.43 -28.17 -10.47
N SER A 82 54.15 -27.90 -11.56
CA SER A 82 53.65 -27.24 -12.75
C SER A 82 52.98 -28.20 -13.75
N LEU A 83 52.02 -27.66 -14.50
CA LEU A 83 51.17 -28.38 -15.46
C LEU A 83 51.96 -29.09 -16.58
N PRO A 84 51.70 -30.39 -16.82
CA PRO A 84 51.87 -31.00 -18.13
C PRO A 84 50.82 -30.46 -19.13
N GLY A 85 51.20 -30.40 -20.42
CA GLY A 85 50.35 -29.90 -21.50
C GLY A 85 49.23 -30.85 -21.96
N PRO A 86 48.41 -30.42 -22.93
CA PRO A 86 47.16 -31.11 -23.29
C PRO A 86 47.38 -32.39 -24.10
N GLN A 87 46.57 -33.42 -23.80
CA GLN A 87 46.28 -34.53 -24.71
C GLN A 87 44.77 -34.62 -24.94
N LEU A 88 44.37 -35.13 -26.11
CA LEU A 88 43.02 -34.98 -26.62
C LEU A 88 42.00 -35.81 -25.83
N LEU A 89 40.88 -35.17 -25.47
CA LEU A 89 39.64 -35.90 -25.24
C LEU A 89 39.18 -36.56 -26.55
N PRO A 90 38.64 -37.80 -26.52
CA PRO A 90 38.03 -38.40 -27.69
C PRO A 90 36.81 -37.58 -28.15
N GLN A 91 36.45 -37.72 -29.43
CA GLN A 91 35.26 -37.07 -29.98
C GLN A 91 33.99 -37.57 -29.27
N PRO A 92 32.97 -36.72 -29.08
CA PRO A 92 31.69 -37.16 -28.53
C PRO A 92 30.97 -38.07 -29.52
N ASP A 93 30.62 -39.28 -29.07
CA ASP A 93 29.72 -40.16 -29.81
C ASP A 93 28.36 -39.51 -30.05
N THR A 94 27.72 -39.90 -31.15
CA THR A 94 26.51 -39.27 -31.67
C THR A 94 25.35 -39.30 -30.67
N LEU A 95 24.69 -38.15 -30.48
CA LEU A 95 23.48 -38.02 -29.66
C LEU A 95 22.42 -39.08 -30.03
N PRO A 96 21.95 -39.88 -29.06
CA PRO A 96 20.64 -40.52 -29.17
C PRO A 96 19.55 -39.44 -29.30
N GLN A 97 18.59 -39.64 -30.20
CA GLN A 97 17.45 -38.74 -30.31
C GLN A 97 16.62 -38.75 -29.01
N PRO A 98 15.97 -37.63 -28.63
CA PRO A 98 15.10 -37.60 -27.47
C PRO A 98 13.92 -38.56 -27.67
N LEU A 99 13.67 -39.40 -26.67
CA LEU A 99 12.44 -40.19 -26.58
C LEU A 99 11.23 -39.24 -26.59
N PRO A 100 10.14 -39.56 -27.31
CA PRO A 100 8.95 -38.72 -27.32
C PRO A 100 8.32 -38.69 -25.92
N GLN A 101 7.72 -37.55 -25.58
CA GLN A 101 6.89 -37.46 -24.37
C GLN A 101 5.72 -38.44 -24.45
N PRO A 102 5.28 -39.05 -23.33
CA PRO A 102 4.02 -39.79 -23.32
C PRO A 102 2.88 -38.83 -23.68
N GLN A 103 2.03 -39.25 -24.63
CA GLN A 103 0.77 -38.56 -24.89
C GLN A 103 -0.15 -38.68 -23.67
N PRO A 104 -1.08 -37.74 -23.44
CA PRO A 104 -2.13 -37.95 -22.45
C PRO A 104 -2.97 -39.17 -22.86
N ASP A 105 -3.14 -40.13 -21.94
CA ASP A 105 -3.99 -41.29 -22.16
C ASP A 105 -5.42 -40.84 -22.52
N SER A 106 -5.96 -41.40 -23.61
CA SER A 106 -7.34 -41.17 -23.98
C SER A 106 -8.27 -41.72 -22.91
N LEU A 107 -9.24 -40.89 -22.49
CA LEU A 107 -10.25 -41.25 -21.50
C LEU A 107 -10.85 -42.64 -21.79
N PRO A 108 -10.88 -43.57 -20.83
CA PRO A 108 -11.57 -44.84 -21.03
C PRO A 108 -13.06 -44.57 -21.26
N ALA A 109 -13.61 -45.14 -22.33
CA ALA A 109 -15.06 -45.15 -22.53
C ALA A 109 -15.73 -45.85 -21.34
N PRO A 110 -16.88 -45.35 -20.84
CA PRO A 110 -17.47 -45.83 -19.59
C PRO A 110 -17.89 -47.30 -19.71
N GLN A 111 -17.27 -48.17 -18.90
CA GLN A 111 -17.76 -49.52 -18.69
C GLN A 111 -19.06 -49.49 -17.86
N LEU A 112 -20.02 -50.34 -18.21
CA LEU A 112 -21.28 -50.45 -17.49
C LEU A 112 -21.04 -50.99 -16.07
N LEU A 113 -21.64 -50.35 -15.07
CA LEU A 113 -21.88 -50.99 -13.78
C LEU A 113 -23.06 -51.98 -13.89
N PRO A 114 -23.09 -53.05 -13.08
CA PRO A 114 -24.14 -54.07 -13.16
C PRO A 114 -25.51 -53.55 -12.71
N GLN A 115 -26.57 -54.22 -13.15
CA GLN A 115 -27.93 -53.98 -12.69
C GLN A 115 -28.09 -54.35 -11.20
N ALA A 116 -28.96 -53.60 -10.52
CA ALA A 116 -29.65 -54.04 -9.31
C ALA A 116 -31.16 -53.96 -9.60
N ASP A 117 -31.93 -54.93 -9.10
CA ASP A 117 -33.23 -55.26 -9.66
C ASP A 117 -34.41 -54.35 -9.26
N THR A 118 -35.43 -54.44 -10.12
CA THR A 118 -36.72 -53.73 -10.14
C THR A 118 -37.55 -53.79 -8.86
N LEU A 119 -38.29 -52.70 -8.58
CA LEU A 119 -39.74 -52.61 -8.29
C LEU A 119 -40.12 -51.26 -7.64
N PRO A 120 -41.34 -50.70 -7.83
CA PRO A 120 -42.23 -50.72 -9.00
C PRO A 120 -42.59 -49.30 -9.53
N GLU A 121 -43.32 -49.21 -10.65
CA GLU A 121 -43.78 -47.94 -11.26
C GLU A 121 -44.89 -47.21 -10.46
N PRO A 122 -44.92 -45.86 -10.54
CA PRO A 122 -46.15 -45.07 -10.61
C PRO A 122 -46.49 -44.72 -12.07
N GLN A 123 -47.77 -44.87 -12.46
CA GLN A 123 -48.24 -44.67 -13.84
C GLN A 123 -48.24 -43.19 -14.29
N PRO A 124 -48.11 -42.90 -15.61
CA PRO A 124 -48.17 -41.54 -16.13
C PRO A 124 -49.59 -40.96 -16.10
N GLN A 125 -49.73 -39.69 -15.69
CA GLN A 125 -50.97 -38.91 -15.85
C GLN A 125 -50.91 -37.96 -17.06
N PRO A 126 -52.07 -37.57 -17.65
CA PRO A 126 -52.12 -36.95 -18.98
C PRO A 126 -51.95 -35.42 -18.97
N GLN A 127 -51.90 -34.84 -20.19
CA GLN A 127 -51.94 -33.39 -20.39
C GLN A 127 -53.31 -32.80 -19.96
N PRO A 128 -53.37 -31.53 -19.53
CA PRO A 128 -54.55 -30.97 -18.84
C PRO A 128 -55.57 -30.32 -19.76
N ASP A 129 -56.84 -30.74 -19.63
CA ASP A 129 -58.00 -30.03 -20.20
C ASP A 129 -58.60 -29.02 -19.19
N SER A 130 -58.66 -27.76 -19.61
CA SER A 130 -59.60 -26.67 -19.26
C SER A 130 -60.24 -26.55 -17.86
N LEU A 131 -60.07 -25.34 -17.27
CA LEU A 131 -61.01 -24.60 -16.37
C LEU A 131 -61.23 -25.13 -14.93
N PRO A 132 -61.82 -24.35 -13.99
CA PRO A 132 -62.28 -22.95 -14.07
C PRO A 132 -61.57 -21.97 -13.08
N ARG A 133 -62.00 -20.69 -13.06
CA ARG A 133 -61.53 -19.63 -12.13
C ARG A 133 -62.68 -19.18 -11.19
N PRO A 134 -62.43 -18.71 -9.94
CA PRO A 134 -63.48 -18.55 -8.92
C PRO A 134 -64.57 -17.51 -9.20
N GLN A 135 -65.75 -17.72 -8.60
CA GLN A 135 -66.92 -16.82 -8.63
C GLN A 135 -67.07 -16.03 -7.33
N LEU A 136 -67.63 -14.81 -7.43
CA LEU A 136 -68.83 -14.43 -6.67
C LEU A 136 -69.60 -13.30 -7.44
N LEU A 137 -70.88 -13.11 -7.11
CA LEU A 137 -71.88 -12.33 -7.85
C LEU A 137 -72.29 -11.03 -7.10
N PRO A 138 -73.24 -10.19 -7.58
CA PRO A 138 -73.59 -9.65 -8.92
C PRO A 138 -73.62 -8.08 -8.88
N GLN A 139 -74.22 -7.23 -9.73
CA GLN A 139 -75.26 -7.30 -10.79
C GLN A 139 -74.96 -6.29 -11.95
N PRO A 140 -75.67 -6.33 -13.10
CA PRO A 140 -75.29 -5.71 -14.38
C PRO A 140 -76.18 -4.45 -14.71
N ASP A 141 -76.31 -3.89 -15.93
CA ASP A 141 -76.00 -4.35 -17.31
C ASP A 141 -75.88 -3.21 -18.33
N THR A 142 -75.25 -3.48 -19.49
CA THR A 142 -75.70 -3.05 -20.85
C THR A 142 -74.75 -3.59 -21.95
N LEU A 143 -75.32 -4.00 -23.09
CA LEU A 143 -74.65 -4.63 -24.25
C LEU A 143 -75.31 -4.15 -25.57
N PRO A 144 -74.75 -4.37 -26.78
CA PRO A 144 -74.11 -3.26 -27.48
C PRO A 144 -74.71 -2.91 -28.87
N GLU A 145 -73.97 -2.07 -29.61
CA GLU A 145 -74.29 -1.44 -30.89
C GLU A 145 -74.25 -2.37 -32.12
N SER A 146 -75.09 -2.07 -33.13
CA SER A 146 -74.95 -2.57 -34.51
C SER A 146 -75.49 -1.56 -35.53
N GLN A 147 -74.72 -1.29 -36.59
CA GLN A 147 -75.11 -0.50 -37.79
C GLN A 147 -75.53 -1.46 -38.94
N PRO A 148 -75.98 -1.01 -40.14
CA PRO A 148 -76.26 0.36 -40.62
C PRO A 148 -77.63 0.56 -41.36
N GLN A 149 -77.88 1.79 -41.85
CA GLN A 149 -78.85 2.17 -42.91
C GLN A 149 -80.36 2.00 -42.60
N SER A 150 -81.30 2.75 -43.20
CA SER A 150 -81.24 3.87 -44.16
C SER A 150 -82.29 4.97 -43.84
N GLU A 151 -82.33 6.02 -44.68
CA GLU A 151 -83.39 7.02 -45.03
C GLU A 151 -84.70 7.15 -44.19
N GLU A 152 -85.35 8.32 -44.07
CA GLU A 152 -85.51 9.41 -45.05
C GLU A 152 -85.84 10.79 -44.39
N GLU A 153 -86.11 11.82 -45.22
CA GLU A 153 -86.44 13.26 -45.03
C GLU A 153 -87.17 13.77 -43.73
N VAL A 154 -87.26 15.08 -43.38
CA VAL A 154 -87.54 16.31 -44.15
C VAL A 154 -86.92 17.61 -43.51
N LYS A 155 -86.66 18.66 -44.32
CA LYS A 155 -86.14 20.03 -43.96
C LYS A 155 -87.31 21.07 -43.89
N PRO A 156 -87.15 22.40 -43.64
CA PRO A 156 -85.98 23.27 -43.40
C PRO A 156 -86.07 24.12 -42.10
N TRP A 157 -85.12 24.94 -41.63
CA TRP A 157 -83.84 25.50 -42.13
C TRP A 157 -83.87 26.81 -42.94
N VAL A 158 -83.90 27.96 -42.25
CA VAL A 158 -83.59 29.29 -42.84
C VAL A 158 -82.56 30.09 -42.01
N TRP A 159 -82.72 30.16 -40.68
CA TRP A 159 -81.88 31.02 -39.83
C TRP A 159 -80.44 30.52 -39.58
N THR A 160 -80.19 29.21 -39.71
CA THR A 160 -78.96 28.56 -39.25
C THR A 160 -77.73 28.88 -40.10
N ARG A 161 -77.88 29.20 -41.40
CA ARG A 161 -76.75 29.32 -42.34
C ARG A 161 -75.82 30.50 -42.04
N ARG A 162 -76.33 31.61 -41.48
CA ARG A 162 -75.49 32.76 -41.06
C ARG A 162 -74.80 32.49 -39.72
N CYS A 163 -75.51 31.88 -38.76
CA CYS A 163 -74.95 31.58 -37.44
C CYS A 163 -73.80 30.56 -37.51
N VAL A 164 -73.94 29.49 -38.30
CA VAL A 164 -72.86 28.49 -38.47
C VAL A 164 -71.63 29.10 -39.15
N LEU A 165 -71.80 29.98 -40.13
CA LEU A 165 -70.69 30.68 -40.79
C LEU A 165 -69.97 31.65 -39.84
N LEU A 166 -70.72 32.40 -39.03
CA LEU A 166 -70.15 33.25 -37.97
C LEU A 166 -69.40 32.43 -36.92
N LEU A 167 -69.96 31.30 -36.47
CA LEU A 167 -69.29 30.40 -35.53
C LEU A 167 -68.01 29.80 -36.13
N PHE A 168 -68.00 29.41 -37.41
CA PHE A 168 -66.80 28.91 -38.08
C PHE A 168 -65.72 29.99 -38.23
N LEU A 169 -66.09 31.23 -38.54
CA LEU A 169 -65.15 32.36 -38.67
C LEU A 169 -64.61 32.82 -37.31
N LEU A 170 -65.44 32.80 -36.26
CA LEU A 170 -65.00 33.08 -34.89
C LEU A 170 -64.11 31.95 -34.36
N ALA A 171 -64.44 30.68 -34.63
CA ALA A 171 -63.61 29.55 -34.24
C ALA A 171 -62.26 29.54 -34.98
N SER A 172 -62.23 29.82 -36.30
CA SER A 172 -60.97 29.90 -37.04
C SER A 172 -60.12 31.10 -36.60
N SER A 173 -60.73 32.25 -36.31
CA SER A 173 -60.05 33.41 -35.73
C SER A 173 -59.50 33.12 -34.33
N PHE A 174 -60.24 32.40 -33.48
CA PHE A 174 -59.81 32.01 -32.14
C PHE A 174 -58.67 30.98 -32.19
N CYS A 175 -58.74 29.97 -33.05
CA CYS A 175 -57.65 29.03 -33.29
C CYS A 175 -56.41 29.73 -33.87
N ALA A 176 -56.56 30.66 -34.83
CA ALA A 176 -55.45 31.46 -35.34
C ALA A 176 -54.84 32.36 -34.25
N SER A 177 -55.65 32.89 -33.33
CA SER A 177 -55.19 33.66 -32.18
C SER A 177 -54.46 32.81 -31.15
N ILE A 178 -54.90 31.56 -30.92
CA ILE A 178 -54.20 30.60 -30.03
C ILE A 178 -52.89 30.14 -30.66
N VAL A 179 -52.86 29.81 -31.95
CA VAL A 179 -51.61 29.46 -32.66
C VAL A 179 -50.67 30.66 -32.72
N GLY A 180 -51.20 31.87 -32.93
CA GLY A 180 -50.45 33.12 -32.86
C GLY A 180 -49.88 33.38 -31.47
N LEU A 181 -50.65 33.17 -30.40
CA LEU A 181 -50.17 33.29 -29.01
C LEU A 181 -49.16 32.20 -28.64
N ALA A 182 -49.33 30.97 -29.13
CA ALA A 182 -48.36 29.90 -28.94
C ALA A 182 -47.02 30.24 -29.63
N TYR A 183 -47.06 30.65 -30.90
CA TYR A 183 -45.89 31.08 -31.67
C TYR A 183 -45.23 32.32 -31.05
N TYR A 184 -46.03 33.30 -30.63
CA TYR A 184 -45.56 34.49 -29.90
C TYR A 184 -44.91 34.11 -28.57
N SER A 185 -45.47 33.16 -27.80
CA SER A 185 -44.86 32.66 -26.57
C SER A 185 -43.56 31.90 -26.81
N GLN A 186 -43.44 31.18 -27.94
CA GLN A 186 -42.17 30.55 -28.37
C GLN A 186 -41.12 31.57 -28.85
N GLN A 187 -41.52 32.77 -29.29
CA GLN A 187 -40.60 33.83 -29.72
C GLN A 187 -40.31 34.89 -28.65
N HIS A 188 -41.16 35.04 -27.63
CA HIS A 188 -41.04 36.02 -26.54
C HIS A 188 -40.85 35.42 -25.14
N LEU A 189 -40.65 34.10 -25.03
CA LEU A 189 -39.80 33.60 -23.95
C LEU A 189 -38.45 34.32 -24.02
N SER A 190 -38.06 34.93 -22.90
CA SER A 190 -36.99 35.93 -22.81
C SER A 190 -35.63 35.42 -23.35
N PRO A 191 -34.76 36.31 -23.84
CA PRO A 191 -33.57 35.93 -24.59
C PRO A 191 -32.69 34.99 -23.81
N GLU A 192 -32.15 34.00 -24.54
CA GLU A 192 -31.07 33.06 -24.21
C GLU A 192 -30.40 33.32 -22.86
N SER A 193 -31.11 32.99 -21.78
CA SER A 193 -30.57 33.09 -20.43
C SER A 193 -29.57 31.95 -20.32
N THR A 194 -28.29 32.28 -20.48
CA THR A 194 -27.16 31.40 -20.16
C THR A 194 -27.50 30.69 -18.86
N PRO A 195 -27.53 29.35 -18.83
CA PRO A 195 -27.96 28.61 -17.64
C PRO A 195 -27.13 29.12 -16.46
N PRO A 196 -27.77 29.57 -15.37
CA PRO A 196 -27.14 30.46 -14.39
C PRO A 196 -25.82 29.86 -13.94
N ALA A 197 -24.73 30.56 -14.29
CA ALA A 197 -23.39 29.98 -14.31
C ALA A 197 -23.11 29.23 -13.01
N SER A 198 -22.83 27.93 -13.13
CA SER A 198 -22.80 27.03 -11.98
C SER A 198 -21.87 27.59 -10.90
N PRO A 199 -22.35 27.72 -9.64
CA PRO A 199 -21.69 28.53 -8.64
C PRO A 199 -20.24 28.05 -8.48
N PRO A 200 -19.25 28.96 -8.61
CA PRO A 200 -17.85 28.56 -8.64
C PRO A 200 -17.49 27.88 -7.32
N CYS A 201 -16.78 26.75 -7.37
CA CYS A 201 -16.49 26.02 -6.15
C CYS A 201 -15.51 26.80 -5.25
N THR A 202 -16.02 27.35 -4.15
CA THR A 202 -15.27 28.18 -3.18
C THR A 202 -14.69 27.39 -2.02
N SER A 203 -14.94 26.08 -1.91
CA SER A 203 -14.46 25.25 -0.79
C SER A 203 -12.92 25.22 -0.69
N PRO A 204 -12.32 25.02 0.51
CA PRO A 204 -10.86 24.97 0.66
C PRO A 204 -10.18 23.91 -0.22
N ALA A 205 -10.84 22.76 -0.44
CA ALA A 205 -10.37 21.75 -1.40
C ALA A 205 -10.29 22.32 -2.83
N CYS A 206 -11.36 22.99 -3.29
CA CYS A 206 -11.38 23.63 -4.61
C CYS A 206 -10.37 24.77 -4.74
N GLN A 207 -10.13 25.55 -3.68
CA GLN A 207 -9.07 26.57 -3.67
C GLN A 207 -7.69 25.92 -3.86
N ARG A 208 -7.40 24.80 -3.16
CA ARG A 208 -6.19 24.00 -3.37
C ARG A 208 -6.11 23.43 -4.80
N ALA A 209 -7.22 23.01 -5.39
CA ALA A 209 -7.27 22.52 -6.77
C ALA A 209 -7.02 23.65 -7.80
N THR A 210 -7.67 24.81 -7.63
CA THR A 210 -7.44 26.02 -8.45
C THR A 210 -5.98 26.43 -8.44
N ALA A 211 -5.33 26.46 -7.27
CA ALA A 211 -3.92 26.82 -7.14
C ALA A 211 -3.04 25.90 -7.99
N ARG A 212 -3.11 24.57 -7.80
CA ARG A 212 -2.34 23.59 -8.58
C ARG A 212 -2.59 23.74 -10.08
N LEU A 213 -3.86 23.75 -10.49
CA LEU A 213 -4.26 23.87 -11.90
C LEU A 213 -3.73 25.16 -12.54
N SER A 214 -3.76 26.28 -11.80
CA SER A 214 -3.26 27.58 -12.29
C SER A 214 -1.75 27.65 -12.50
N ILE A 215 -0.99 26.70 -11.97
CA ILE A 215 0.47 26.61 -12.15
C ILE A 215 0.82 25.56 -13.22
N SER A 216 0.02 24.49 -13.37
CA SER A 216 0.18 23.50 -14.44
C SER A 216 -0.28 23.97 -15.84
N VAL A 217 -1.15 24.98 -15.90
CA VAL A 217 -1.71 25.54 -17.14
C VAL A 217 -0.80 26.66 -17.67
N ASP A 218 -0.24 26.54 -18.87
CA ASP A 218 0.29 27.71 -19.60
C ASP A 218 -0.86 28.46 -20.31
N PRO A 219 -1.29 29.64 -19.83
CA PRO A 219 -2.41 30.39 -20.41
C PRO A 219 -2.08 31.04 -21.76
N PHE A 220 -0.82 30.97 -22.23
CA PHE A 220 -0.37 31.53 -23.52
C PHE A 220 -0.19 30.47 -24.62
N SER A 221 -0.21 29.18 -24.27
CA SER A 221 -0.22 28.08 -25.24
C SER A 221 -1.54 28.03 -26.01
N GLN A 222 -1.51 27.60 -27.28
CA GLN A 222 -2.77 27.40 -28.02
C GLN A 222 -3.46 26.11 -27.53
N PRO A 223 -4.81 26.02 -27.56
CA PRO A 223 -5.53 24.81 -27.12
C PRO A 223 -5.07 23.49 -27.80
N CYS A 224 -4.48 23.61 -28.99
CA CYS A 224 -3.86 22.51 -29.75
C CYS A 224 -2.44 22.16 -29.31
N ASP A 225 -1.65 23.15 -28.89
CA ASP A 225 -0.30 22.93 -28.38
C ASP A 225 -0.35 22.43 -26.92
N TYR A 226 -1.40 22.83 -26.17
CA TYR A 226 -1.62 22.52 -24.77
C TYR A 226 -1.54 21.02 -24.43
N PHE A 227 -2.05 20.13 -25.29
CA PHE A 227 -2.06 18.67 -25.07
C PHE A 227 -1.05 17.90 -25.92
N LEU A 228 -0.09 18.58 -26.56
CA LEU A 228 0.97 17.91 -27.33
C LEU A 228 2.15 17.49 -26.46
N PHE A 229 2.64 18.37 -25.56
CA PHE A 229 3.78 18.10 -24.65
C PHE A 229 3.70 18.78 -23.24
N PRO A 230 2.58 18.75 -22.51
CA PRO A 230 2.43 19.43 -21.22
C PRO A 230 3.00 18.71 -19.98
N CYS A 231 3.62 17.52 -20.07
CA CYS A 231 4.30 16.93 -18.91
C CYS A 231 5.62 17.69 -18.65
N GLY A 232 5.50 18.85 -18.01
CA GLY A 232 6.39 20.01 -18.16
C GLY A 232 7.89 19.73 -18.08
N SER A 233 8.60 20.13 -19.15
CA SER A 233 10.06 20.22 -19.17
C SER A 233 10.59 21.10 -18.04
N GLU A 234 11.68 20.69 -17.39
CA GLU A 234 12.18 21.28 -16.15
C GLU A 234 12.32 22.83 -16.18
N GLY A 235 11.66 23.50 -15.23
CA GLY A 235 12.14 24.78 -14.69
C GLY A 235 12.08 25.99 -15.61
N ALA A 236 10.98 26.21 -16.31
CA ALA A 236 10.69 27.47 -17.03
C ALA A 236 10.37 28.65 -16.08
N SER A 237 11.32 28.99 -15.20
CA SER A 237 11.25 30.17 -14.32
C SER A 237 10.99 31.45 -15.12
N LEU A 238 10.05 32.28 -14.64
CA LEU A 238 9.64 33.56 -15.22
C LEU A 238 10.84 34.46 -15.57
N SER A 239 11.26 34.45 -16.84
CA SER A 239 12.36 35.30 -17.34
C SER A 239 12.20 35.61 -18.83
N ASN A 240 11.72 36.82 -19.11
CA ASN A 240 11.74 37.55 -20.39
C ASN A 240 12.35 36.84 -21.61
N ARG A 241 11.48 36.26 -22.47
CA ARG A 241 11.79 36.02 -23.89
C ARG A 241 10.70 36.57 -24.80
N GLY A 242 10.81 37.86 -25.09
CA GLY A 242 10.06 38.46 -26.20
C GLY A 242 10.53 37.94 -27.56
N ARG A 243 9.59 37.80 -28.50
CA ARG A 243 9.76 37.62 -29.96
C ARG A 243 11.12 37.08 -30.45
N GLN A 244 11.17 35.79 -30.78
CA GLN A 244 11.80 35.35 -32.03
C GLN A 244 11.17 34.06 -32.56
N ARG A 245 10.51 34.16 -33.73
CA ARG A 245 10.02 33.01 -34.50
C ARG A 245 11.15 32.51 -35.42
N GLY A 246 11.38 31.20 -35.42
CA GLY A 246 12.03 30.50 -36.52
C GLY A 246 13.54 30.22 -36.40
N LYS A 247 13.87 29.02 -35.92
CA LYS A 247 14.81 28.07 -36.56
C LYS A 247 14.70 26.72 -35.86
N GLY A 248 14.59 25.64 -36.63
CA GLY A 248 14.55 24.28 -36.09
C GLY A 248 15.93 23.80 -35.64
N MET A 249 15.99 22.98 -34.59
CA MET A 249 17.21 22.29 -34.17
C MET A 249 17.43 21.02 -34.99
N PRO A 250 18.66 20.74 -35.48
CA PRO A 250 18.98 19.47 -36.13
C PRO A 250 19.25 18.37 -35.09
N LEU A 251 18.52 17.25 -35.19
CA LEU A 251 18.77 16.05 -34.39
C LEU A 251 19.86 15.17 -35.04
N HIS A 252 20.94 14.92 -34.30
CA HIS A 252 22.01 13.99 -34.69
C HIS A 252 21.88 12.68 -33.89
N PRO A 253 21.89 11.49 -34.53
CA PRO A 253 21.50 10.24 -33.87
C PRO A 253 22.64 9.58 -33.07
N GLN A 254 22.79 9.91 -31.78
CA GLN A 254 23.51 9.08 -30.79
C GLN A 254 22.79 9.08 -29.41
N GLY A 255 21.47 8.84 -29.42
CA GLY A 255 20.58 8.89 -28.25
C GLY A 255 20.70 7.75 -27.24
N HIS A 256 21.92 7.40 -26.80
CA HIS A 256 22.14 6.42 -25.71
C HIS A 256 23.13 6.87 -24.62
N LYS A 257 23.89 7.96 -24.80
CA LYS A 257 24.87 8.43 -23.79
C LYS A 257 24.42 9.66 -22.98
N SER A 258 23.48 10.47 -23.48
CA SER A 258 22.99 11.65 -22.76
C SER A 258 22.15 11.30 -21.53
N ARG A 259 21.32 10.25 -21.59
CA ARG A 259 20.44 9.84 -20.48
C ARG A 259 21.24 9.42 -19.23
N ALA A 260 22.43 8.86 -19.40
CA ALA A 260 23.36 8.58 -18.31
C ALA A 260 23.96 9.87 -17.70
N ALA A 261 24.40 10.81 -18.54
CA ALA A 261 24.97 12.09 -18.09
C ALA A 261 23.94 13.00 -17.39
N GLN A 262 22.64 12.80 -17.64
CA GLN A 262 21.56 13.50 -16.94
C GLN A 262 21.34 12.90 -15.53
N ALA A 263 21.22 11.57 -15.42
CA ALA A 263 21.18 10.87 -14.13
C ALA A 263 22.44 11.09 -13.26
N GLU A 264 23.60 11.30 -13.89
CA GLU A 264 24.85 11.63 -13.20
C GLU A 264 24.85 13.08 -12.66
N LYS A 265 24.29 14.04 -13.40
CA LYS A 265 24.05 15.41 -12.92
C LYS A 265 23.01 15.48 -11.80
N GLU A 266 21.95 14.68 -11.85
CA GLU A 266 20.96 14.57 -10.78
C GLU A 266 21.61 14.08 -9.48
N ARG A 267 22.44 13.02 -9.57
CA ARG A 267 23.26 12.53 -8.45
C ARG A 267 24.23 13.57 -7.90
N GLU A 268 24.85 14.37 -8.77
CA GLU A 268 25.80 15.41 -8.35
C GLU A 268 25.11 16.66 -7.76
N ARG A 269 23.89 16.98 -8.22
CA ARG A 269 23.03 18.01 -7.61
C ARG A 269 22.54 17.57 -6.22
N GLY A 270 22.03 16.35 -6.10
CA GLY A 270 21.65 15.74 -4.81
C GLY A 270 22.79 15.62 -3.80
N ARG A 271 24.05 15.78 -4.23
CA ARG A 271 25.22 15.88 -3.35
C ARG A 271 25.46 17.30 -2.81
N LYS A 272 25.09 18.35 -3.53
CA LYS A 272 25.28 19.76 -3.11
C LYS A 272 24.15 20.29 -2.23
N GLU A 273 22.96 19.70 -2.30
CA GLU A 273 21.80 20.13 -1.48
C GLU A 273 21.80 19.49 -0.08
N ARG A 274 22.93 18.91 0.38
CA ARG A 274 23.06 18.14 1.64
C ARG A 274 23.77 18.85 2.80
N GLU A 275 24.27 20.08 2.63
CA GLU A 275 25.13 20.75 3.63
C GLU A 275 24.41 21.76 4.54
N THR A 276 23.10 21.98 4.38
CA THR A 276 22.30 22.86 5.25
C THR A 276 21.02 22.15 5.72
N GLY A 277 21.02 21.69 6.98
CA GLY A 277 19.91 20.93 7.55
C GLY A 277 18.77 21.79 8.08
N THR A 278 17.80 22.11 7.21
CA THR A 278 16.46 22.62 7.54
C THR A 278 15.46 22.19 6.46
N ASP A 279 14.28 21.75 6.87
CA ASP A 279 13.02 21.66 6.11
C ASP A 279 13.06 21.09 4.68
N ILE A 280 13.03 19.76 4.59
CA ILE A 280 12.95 19.00 3.31
C ILE A 280 11.53 19.02 2.68
N ILE A 281 10.51 19.50 3.41
CA ILE A 281 9.09 19.37 3.01
C ILE A 281 8.69 20.35 1.88
N GLU A 282 9.39 21.46 1.66
CA GLU A 282 9.07 22.43 0.59
C GLU A 282 9.60 22.06 -0.82
N LYS A 283 10.23 20.88 -1.00
CA LYS A 283 10.94 20.54 -2.26
C LYS A 283 10.27 19.54 -3.21
N ALA A 284 9.11 19.00 -2.85
CA ALA A 284 8.15 18.65 -3.89
C ALA A 284 7.49 19.96 -4.35
N PRO A 285 7.51 20.34 -5.65
CA PRO A 285 6.81 21.52 -6.11
C PRO A 285 5.32 21.42 -5.74
N ALA A 286 4.74 22.50 -5.21
CA ALA A 286 3.33 22.54 -4.79
C ALA A 286 2.32 22.28 -5.94
N ASP A 287 2.86 22.22 -7.15
CA ASP A 287 2.21 22.19 -8.45
C ASP A 287 1.90 20.76 -8.92
N ARG A 288 2.66 19.76 -8.43
CA ARG A 288 2.52 18.35 -8.84
C ARG A 288 1.43 17.61 -8.06
N MET A 289 0.74 16.70 -8.73
CA MET A 289 -0.04 15.66 -8.05
C MET A 289 0.91 14.70 -7.30
N PRO A 290 0.61 14.34 -6.04
CA PRO A 290 1.28 13.25 -5.34
C PRO A 290 0.73 11.89 -5.80
N ASP A 291 1.57 10.85 -5.70
CA ASP A 291 1.16 9.47 -5.93
C ASP A 291 0.10 9.01 -4.91
N ARG A 292 -0.60 7.90 -5.20
CA ARG A 292 -1.70 7.41 -4.34
C ARG A 292 -1.28 7.11 -2.90
N GLN A 293 -0.06 6.60 -2.69
CA GLN A 293 0.43 6.29 -1.34
C GLN A 293 0.79 7.58 -0.60
N THR A 294 1.46 8.54 -1.26
CA THR A 294 1.77 9.85 -0.68
C THR A 294 0.50 10.66 -0.39
N ALA A 295 -0.52 10.62 -1.25
CA ALA A 295 -1.83 11.25 -1.03
C ALA A 295 -2.54 10.70 0.22
N LEU A 296 -2.56 9.37 0.37
CA LEU A 296 -3.11 8.71 1.56
C LEU A 296 -2.29 9.04 2.82
N LEU A 297 -0.96 9.00 2.75
CA LEU A 297 -0.07 9.35 3.87
C LEU A 297 -0.26 10.79 4.34
N LEU A 298 -0.41 11.73 3.41
CA LEU A 298 -0.72 13.14 3.71
C LEU A 298 -2.12 13.29 4.32
N THR A 299 -3.12 12.53 3.85
CA THR A 299 -4.47 12.54 4.43
C THR A 299 -4.48 11.97 5.86
N MET A 300 -3.75 10.88 6.11
CA MET A 300 -3.55 10.37 7.48
C MET A 300 -2.82 11.38 8.37
N ARG A 301 -1.86 12.14 7.82
CA ARG A 301 -1.19 13.23 8.54
C ARG A 301 -2.17 14.34 8.91
N GLU A 302 -2.97 14.86 7.95
CA GLU A 302 -4.01 15.86 8.21
C GLU A 302 -4.99 15.38 9.31
N ILE A 303 -5.35 14.10 9.32
CA ILE A 303 -6.21 13.48 10.34
C ILE A 303 -5.55 13.43 11.73
N LEU A 304 -4.26 13.10 11.82
CA LEU A 304 -3.54 12.91 13.09
C LEU A 304 -3.01 14.21 13.70
N GLU A 305 -2.71 15.22 12.88
CA GLU A 305 -2.32 16.57 13.32
C GLU A 305 -3.53 17.41 13.78
N ALA A 306 -4.75 17.04 13.40
CA ALA A 306 -5.96 17.77 13.77
C ALA A 306 -6.20 17.84 15.30
N GLU A 307 -6.60 19.02 15.78
CA GLU A 307 -7.08 19.22 17.16
C GLU A 307 -8.56 18.83 17.29
N ASP A 308 -8.84 17.59 17.67
CA ASP A 308 -10.19 17.20 18.09
C ASP A 308 -10.46 17.67 19.53
N ARG A 309 -10.97 18.90 19.66
CA ARG A 309 -11.42 19.50 20.94
C ARG A 309 -12.79 18.99 21.41
N SER A 310 -13.40 18.06 20.67
CA SER A 310 -14.75 17.50 20.90
C SER A 310 -14.72 16.06 21.43
N SER A 311 -13.71 15.26 21.05
CA SER A 311 -13.50 13.90 21.56
C SER A 311 -13.28 13.89 23.09
N PRO A 312 -13.87 12.93 23.83
CA PRO A 312 -13.42 12.62 25.19
C PRO A 312 -11.94 12.23 25.19
N GLY A 313 -11.15 12.77 26.11
CA GLY A 313 -9.68 12.63 26.15
C GLY A 313 -9.10 11.22 26.31
N ASN A 314 -9.93 10.18 26.29
CA ASN A 314 -9.56 8.76 26.36
C ASN A 314 -10.12 7.95 25.17
N SER A 315 -10.65 8.60 24.12
CA SER A 315 -11.17 7.92 22.93
C SER A 315 -10.04 7.24 22.13
N ALA A 316 -10.37 6.19 21.38
CA ALA A 316 -9.41 5.48 20.53
C ALA A 316 -8.82 6.41 19.44
N ARG A 317 -9.62 7.36 18.95
CA ARG A 317 -9.21 8.47 18.07
C ARG A 317 -8.16 9.35 18.74
N GLN A 318 -8.42 9.84 19.95
CA GLN A 318 -7.46 10.67 20.68
C GLN A 318 -6.18 9.90 20.99
N LYS A 319 -6.25 8.61 21.36
CA LYS A 319 -5.06 7.76 21.58
C LYS A 319 -4.18 7.62 20.34
N ALA A 320 -4.78 7.51 19.14
CA ALA A 320 -4.03 7.48 17.89
C ALA A 320 -3.30 8.82 17.64
N CYS A 321 -3.98 9.95 17.84
CA CYS A 321 -3.38 11.28 17.70
C CYS A 321 -2.27 11.53 18.74
N MET A 322 -2.49 11.16 20.01
CA MET A 322 -1.48 11.25 21.07
C MET A 322 -0.24 10.39 20.77
N PHE A 323 -0.44 9.17 20.22
CA PHE A 323 0.66 8.30 19.81
C PHE A 323 1.48 8.97 18.70
N TYR A 324 0.80 9.52 17.68
CA TYR A 324 1.45 10.26 16.60
C TYR A 324 2.24 11.47 17.12
N ARG A 325 1.66 12.29 18.01
CA ARG A 325 2.35 13.44 18.63
C ARG A 325 3.58 13.00 19.43
N SER A 326 3.48 11.91 20.21
CA SER A 326 4.64 11.36 20.93
C SER A 326 5.77 10.89 20.01
N CYS A 327 5.45 10.38 18.80
CA CYS A 327 6.46 10.05 17.81
C CYS A 327 7.09 11.31 17.19
N MET A 328 6.34 12.40 17.04
CA MET A 328 6.82 13.66 16.47
C MET A 328 7.72 14.45 17.44
N ASP A 329 7.42 14.44 18.75
CA ASP A 329 8.30 15.03 19.77
C ASP A 329 9.53 14.14 20.04
N THR A 330 10.66 14.50 19.44
CA THR A 330 11.92 13.80 19.67
C THR A 330 12.58 14.17 20.99
N GLY A 331 12.24 15.30 21.62
CA GLY A 331 12.95 15.83 22.79
C GLY A 331 13.07 14.84 23.96
N PRO A 332 11.97 14.23 24.44
CA PRO A 332 11.98 13.19 25.46
C PRO A 332 12.76 11.93 25.02
N THR A 333 12.68 11.57 23.74
CA THR A 333 13.31 10.35 23.18
C THR A 333 14.84 10.50 23.11
N GLU A 334 15.35 11.61 22.58
CA GLU A 334 16.79 11.90 22.53
C GLU A 334 17.38 12.05 23.95
N THR A 335 16.60 12.61 24.89
CA THR A 335 16.99 12.76 26.31
C THR A 335 17.06 11.41 27.04
N ALA A 336 16.14 10.49 26.74
CA ALA A 336 16.12 9.16 27.35
C ALA A 336 17.18 8.21 26.77
N GLY A 337 17.48 8.33 25.47
CA GLY A 337 18.53 7.55 24.81
C GLY A 337 18.32 6.03 24.89
N PRO A 338 19.34 5.23 25.29
CA PRO A 338 19.24 3.76 25.35
C PRO A 338 18.45 3.24 26.57
N GLU A 339 18.27 4.06 27.60
CA GLU A 339 17.79 3.66 28.92
C GLU A 339 16.38 2.99 28.92
N PRO A 340 15.39 3.41 28.11
CA PRO A 340 14.12 2.69 27.99
C PRO A 340 14.27 1.22 27.56
N PHE A 341 15.21 0.94 26.64
CA PHE A 341 15.52 -0.43 26.21
C PHE A 341 16.39 -1.18 27.23
N LEU A 342 17.34 -0.53 27.90
CA LEU A 342 18.12 -1.19 28.97
C LEU A 342 17.22 -1.67 30.12
N ARG A 343 16.19 -0.89 30.50
CA ARG A 343 15.14 -1.35 31.42
C ARG A 343 14.30 -2.51 30.89
N LEU A 344 14.08 -2.59 29.58
CA LEU A 344 13.41 -3.72 28.94
C LEU A 344 14.28 -4.99 29.01
N VAL A 345 15.58 -4.88 28.73
CA VAL A 345 16.55 -5.97 28.87
C VAL A 345 16.67 -6.44 30.32
N HIS A 346 16.65 -5.53 31.31
CA HIS A 346 16.61 -5.91 32.72
C HIS A 346 15.35 -6.72 33.08
N LYS A 347 14.17 -6.38 32.52
CA LYS A 347 12.93 -7.19 32.69
C LYS A 347 13.05 -8.59 32.05
N LEU A 348 13.92 -8.77 31.06
CA LEU A 348 14.27 -10.06 30.44
C LEU A 348 15.41 -10.79 31.18
N GLY A 349 15.75 -10.38 32.40
CA GLY A 349 16.82 -11.00 33.20
C GLY A 349 18.23 -10.50 32.92
N GLY A 350 18.36 -9.40 32.17
CA GLY A 350 19.66 -8.86 31.73
C GLY A 350 20.18 -9.55 30.47
N TRP A 351 21.46 -9.37 30.16
CA TRP A 351 22.15 -9.99 29.03
C TRP A 351 23.68 -9.98 29.19
N ALA A 352 24.34 -11.00 28.64
CA ALA A 352 25.77 -11.25 28.85
C ALA A 352 26.69 -10.09 28.40
N VAL A 353 26.26 -9.30 27.40
CA VAL A 353 26.97 -8.10 26.91
C VAL A 353 27.26 -7.10 28.05
N SER A 354 26.33 -6.94 28.99
CA SER A 354 26.46 -6.07 30.16
C SER A 354 27.23 -6.69 31.34
N GLY A 355 27.62 -7.96 31.24
CA GLY A 355 28.09 -8.76 32.37
C GLY A 355 27.00 -9.17 33.38
N GLN A 356 25.77 -8.66 33.24
CA GLN A 356 24.64 -8.96 34.12
C GLN A 356 23.58 -9.77 33.36
N TRP A 357 23.55 -11.08 33.57
CA TRP A 357 22.49 -11.97 33.06
C TRP A 357 22.19 -13.08 34.08
N ASN A 358 20.92 -13.28 34.39
CA ASN A 358 20.44 -14.27 35.35
C ASN A 358 20.27 -15.70 34.76
N GLN A 359 20.68 -15.92 33.51
CA GLN A 359 20.53 -17.20 32.80
C GLN A 359 19.06 -17.64 32.63
N THR A 360 18.20 -16.72 32.19
CA THR A 360 16.82 -17.04 31.76
C THR A 360 16.75 -18.24 30.81
N ASP A 361 15.72 -19.07 30.99
CA ASP A 361 15.42 -20.16 30.05
C ASP A 361 15.15 -19.62 28.63
N PHE A 362 15.63 -20.39 27.65
CA PHE A 362 15.57 -20.07 26.23
C PHE A 362 14.13 -20.05 25.71
N ASN A 363 13.34 -21.09 25.96
CA ASN A 363 11.97 -21.20 25.44
C ASN A 363 11.04 -20.18 26.12
N SER A 364 11.23 -19.94 27.41
CA SER A 364 10.52 -18.92 28.20
C SER A 364 10.80 -17.51 27.67
N THR A 365 12.07 -17.19 27.39
CA THR A 365 12.46 -15.90 26.80
C THR A 365 11.87 -15.74 25.40
N LEU A 366 12.01 -16.76 24.54
CA LEU A 366 11.49 -16.76 23.17
C LEU A 366 9.96 -16.58 23.15
N SER A 367 9.23 -17.31 23.99
CA SER A 367 7.77 -17.22 24.10
C SER A 367 7.30 -15.84 24.55
N LEU A 368 8.03 -15.20 25.49
CA LEU A 368 7.77 -13.84 25.94
C LEU A 368 7.99 -12.83 24.80
N LEU A 369 9.10 -12.93 24.05
CA LEU A 369 9.38 -12.07 22.90
C LEU A 369 8.30 -12.18 21.80
N MET A 370 7.89 -13.41 21.48
CA MET A 370 6.84 -13.68 20.49
C MET A 370 5.47 -13.16 20.93
N ARG A 371 5.14 -13.26 22.23
CA ARG A 371 3.85 -12.80 22.78
C ARG A 371 3.78 -11.29 22.94
N ASP A 372 4.76 -10.69 23.63
CA ASP A 372 4.62 -9.32 24.15
C ASP A 372 5.11 -8.24 23.19
N TYR A 373 6.07 -8.55 22.33
CA TYR A 373 6.68 -7.59 21.39
C TYR A 373 6.51 -7.98 19.92
N GLY A 374 6.14 -9.24 19.63
CA GLY A 374 6.07 -9.75 18.25
C GLY A 374 7.44 -9.97 17.61
N THR A 375 8.50 -10.04 18.41
CA THR A 375 9.86 -10.33 17.93
C THR A 375 9.98 -11.83 17.62
N PHE A 376 10.52 -12.14 16.44
CA PHE A 376 10.63 -13.49 15.90
C PHE A 376 12.10 -13.81 15.51
N PRO A 377 12.98 -14.16 16.47
CA PRO A 377 14.42 -14.25 16.21
C PRO A 377 14.83 -15.36 15.22
N PHE A 378 14.14 -16.51 15.24
CA PHE A 378 14.59 -17.73 14.56
C PHE A 378 13.66 -18.19 13.42
N PHE A 379 12.37 -17.87 13.48
CA PHE A 379 11.35 -18.27 12.51
C PHE A 379 10.20 -17.27 12.59
N SER A 380 9.61 -16.90 11.45
CA SER A 380 8.44 -16.02 11.41
C SER A 380 7.16 -16.82 11.67
N VAL A 381 6.17 -16.22 12.34
CA VAL A 381 4.84 -16.84 12.52
C VAL A 381 3.73 -15.85 12.22
N TYR A 382 2.86 -16.21 11.30
CA TYR A 382 1.68 -15.45 10.90
C TYR A 382 0.50 -16.40 10.64
N VAL A 383 -0.63 -15.87 10.17
CA VAL A 383 -1.83 -16.64 9.86
C VAL A 383 -2.33 -16.22 8.47
N GLY A 384 -2.72 -17.19 7.65
CA GLY A 384 -3.11 -16.96 6.25
C GLY A 384 -3.90 -18.13 5.66
N LYS A 385 -4.43 -17.98 4.45
CA LYS A 385 -5.07 -19.10 3.71
C LYS A 385 -4.03 -20.05 3.14
N ASP A 386 -4.44 -21.29 2.89
CA ASP A 386 -3.70 -22.25 2.07
C ASP A 386 -4.23 -22.15 0.63
N PRO A 387 -3.42 -21.77 -0.38
CA PRO A 387 -3.88 -21.64 -1.76
C PRO A 387 -4.25 -22.98 -2.40
N ASN A 388 -3.91 -24.11 -1.77
CA ASN A 388 -4.31 -25.45 -2.20
C ASN A 388 -5.67 -25.89 -1.61
N ASP A 389 -6.19 -25.18 -0.61
CA ASP A 389 -7.43 -25.54 0.10
C ASP A 389 -8.65 -24.89 -0.58
N THR A 390 -9.13 -25.54 -1.63
CA THR A 390 -10.21 -25.03 -2.50
C THR A 390 -11.62 -25.10 -1.89
N GLN A 391 -11.76 -25.59 -0.64
CA GLN A 391 -13.08 -25.86 -0.02
C GLN A 391 -13.46 -24.93 1.16
N GLY A 392 -12.74 -23.83 1.42
CA GLY A 392 -13.28 -22.76 2.25
C GLY A 392 -12.29 -21.69 2.73
N ASP A 393 -12.82 -20.67 3.41
CA ASP A 393 -12.06 -19.56 4.02
C ASP A 393 -11.22 -19.96 5.25
N LYS A 394 -10.80 -21.22 5.34
CA LYS A 394 -10.06 -21.73 6.49
C LYS A 394 -8.64 -21.16 6.48
N ARG A 395 -8.31 -20.44 7.56
CA ARG A 395 -6.94 -19.97 7.83
C ARG A 395 -6.16 -20.98 8.65
N TYR A 396 -4.86 -20.99 8.43
CA TYR A 396 -3.88 -21.82 9.12
C TYR A 396 -2.77 -20.96 9.69
N ILE A 397 -2.14 -21.40 10.78
CA ILE A 397 -0.88 -20.83 11.26
C ILE A 397 0.20 -21.19 10.23
N GLN A 398 0.99 -20.20 9.83
CA GLN A 398 2.04 -20.32 8.84
C GLN A 398 3.40 -19.98 9.46
N ILE A 399 4.43 -20.75 9.09
CA ILE A 399 5.79 -20.63 9.63
C ILE A 399 6.78 -20.61 8.47
N ASP A 400 7.59 -19.56 8.39
CA ASP A 400 8.69 -19.44 7.42
C ASP A 400 10.02 -19.12 8.13
N GLN A 401 11.11 -19.11 7.37
CA GLN A 401 12.34 -18.45 7.77
C GLN A 401 12.09 -16.96 8.11
N PRO A 402 12.89 -16.34 8.99
CA PRO A 402 12.83 -14.90 9.25
C PRO A 402 13.59 -14.13 8.16
N ASP A 403 13.38 -12.82 8.10
CA ASP A 403 14.17 -11.93 7.24
C ASP A 403 15.57 -11.69 7.84
N PHE A 404 16.60 -12.14 7.13
CA PHE A 404 17.98 -12.07 7.61
C PHE A 404 18.65 -10.75 7.23
N GLN A 405 19.12 -10.02 8.24
CA GLN A 405 19.91 -8.79 8.07
C GLN A 405 21.31 -9.00 7.47
N ILE A 406 21.76 -10.26 7.31
CA ILE A 406 22.97 -10.62 6.58
C ILE A 406 22.55 -11.14 5.20
N PRO A 407 22.70 -10.36 4.12
CA PRO A 407 22.38 -10.81 2.78
C PRO A 407 23.31 -11.94 2.34
N THR A 408 22.70 -13.00 1.81
CA THR A 408 23.42 -14.18 1.29
C THR A 408 23.40 -14.24 -0.23
N GLU A 409 24.54 -14.55 -0.82
CA GLU A 409 24.66 -14.90 -2.23
C GLU A 409 24.06 -16.30 -2.46
N TRP A 410 23.03 -16.40 -3.31
CA TRP A 410 22.48 -17.69 -3.74
C TRP A 410 23.27 -18.27 -4.91
N SER A 411 23.85 -19.46 -4.71
CA SER A 411 24.54 -20.17 -5.78
C SER A 411 23.61 -21.16 -6.48
N SER A 412 23.13 -20.81 -7.68
CA SER A 412 22.34 -21.72 -8.54
C SER A 412 23.10 -22.98 -8.96
N LYS A 413 24.44 -22.98 -8.91
CA LYS A 413 25.26 -24.17 -9.23
C LYS A 413 25.32 -25.19 -8.08
N THR A 414 25.29 -24.75 -6.82
CA THR A 414 25.36 -25.63 -5.65
C THR A 414 24.04 -25.75 -4.88
N GLN A 415 23.02 -24.97 -5.29
CA GLN A 415 21.71 -24.83 -4.63
C GLN A 415 21.86 -24.50 -3.14
N LYS A 416 22.77 -23.56 -2.82
CA LYS A 416 23.11 -23.14 -1.45
C LYS A 416 23.33 -21.63 -1.36
N SER A 417 22.94 -21.07 -0.23
CA SER A 417 23.25 -19.72 0.21
C SER A 417 24.69 -19.62 0.72
N LYS A 418 25.31 -18.44 0.61
CA LYS A 418 26.64 -18.14 1.16
C LYS A 418 26.65 -16.71 1.74
N ALA A 419 27.17 -16.53 2.95
CA ALA A 419 27.35 -15.18 3.52
C ALA A 419 28.38 -14.36 2.71
N ASN A 420 28.01 -13.14 2.32
CA ASN A 420 28.92 -12.22 1.62
C ASN A 420 29.92 -11.60 2.62
N THR A 421 31.21 -11.87 2.42
CA THR A 421 32.28 -11.48 3.36
C THR A 421 32.58 -9.98 3.40
N GLN A 422 32.17 -9.21 2.37
CA GLN A 422 32.29 -7.75 2.39
C GLN A 422 31.18 -7.12 3.24
N ILE A 423 29.96 -7.65 3.18
CA ILE A 423 28.84 -7.19 4.02
C ILE A 423 29.07 -7.50 5.50
N LEU A 424 29.70 -8.63 5.84
CA LEU A 424 30.07 -8.95 7.23
C LEU A 424 30.92 -7.85 7.90
N ARG A 425 31.72 -7.08 7.15
CA ARG A 425 32.48 -5.93 7.67
C ARG A 425 31.58 -4.74 8.02
N LEU A 426 30.62 -4.43 7.15
CA LEU A 426 29.64 -3.35 7.36
C LEU A 426 28.73 -3.68 8.55
N PHE A 427 28.31 -4.95 8.64
CA PHE A 427 27.49 -5.48 9.71
C PHE A 427 28.22 -5.42 11.06
N LEU A 428 29.51 -5.83 11.10
CA LEU A 428 30.36 -5.69 12.28
C LEU A 428 30.49 -4.22 12.74
N ALA A 429 30.68 -3.28 11.83
CA ALA A 429 30.76 -1.85 12.16
C ALA A 429 29.41 -1.29 12.69
N SER A 430 28.28 -1.71 12.11
CA SER A 430 26.94 -1.36 12.59
C SER A 430 26.70 -1.86 14.02
N TYR A 431 26.98 -3.14 14.29
CA TYR A 431 26.79 -3.72 15.61
C TYR A 431 27.79 -3.22 16.65
N GLN A 432 29.03 -2.83 16.25
CA GLN A 432 29.94 -2.10 17.13
C GLN A 432 29.33 -0.77 17.58
N ARG A 433 28.68 -0.03 16.67
CA ARG A 433 28.00 1.22 16.99
C ARG A 433 26.77 0.99 17.88
N LEU A 434 25.92 0.02 17.57
CA LEU A 434 24.74 -0.31 18.38
C LEU A 434 25.12 -0.72 19.82
N LEU A 435 26.12 -1.61 19.99
CA LEU A 435 26.55 -2.01 21.33
C LEU A 435 27.25 -0.87 22.10
N ALA A 436 27.97 0.02 21.42
CA ALA A 436 28.54 1.22 22.05
C ALA A 436 27.44 2.21 22.53
N LEU A 437 26.35 2.39 21.77
CA LEU A 437 25.19 3.18 22.20
C LEU A 437 24.48 2.57 23.43
N LEU A 438 24.56 1.24 23.60
CA LEU A 438 24.02 0.49 24.74
C LEU A 438 25.00 0.36 25.92
N GLY A 439 26.14 1.05 25.90
CA GLY A 439 27.12 1.05 27.00
C GLY A 439 27.94 -0.23 27.16
N SER A 440 28.02 -1.06 26.12
CA SER A 440 28.78 -2.32 26.13
C SER A 440 30.28 -2.10 26.43
N PRO A 441 30.90 -2.84 27.37
CA PRO A 441 32.33 -2.73 27.66
C PRO A 441 33.20 -3.09 26.44
N SER A 442 34.16 -2.24 26.10
CA SER A 442 35.01 -2.41 24.92
C SER A 442 35.81 -3.73 24.90
N SER A 443 36.09 -4.30 26.07
CA SER A 443 36.81 -5.58 26.23
C SER A 443 36.00 -6.82 25.84
N SER A 444 34.68 -6.81 26.01
CA SER A 444 33.78 -7.93 25.66
C SER A 444 33.03 -7.72 24.35
N THR A 445 32.81 -6.47 23.94
CA THR A 445 32.03 -6.08 22.74
C THR A 445 32.37 -6.90 21.48
N ILE A 446 33.65 -7.07 21.17
CA ILE A 446 34.09 -7.83 19.98
C ILE A 446 33.70 -9.31 20.05
N LEU A 447 33.76 -9.93 21.24
CA LEU A 447 33.37 -11.33 21.44
C LEU A 447 31.87 -11.52 21.17
N HIS A 448 31.02 -10.69 21.76
CA HIS A 448 29.56 -10.80 21.58
C HIS A 448 29.16 -10.57 20.11
N ILE A 449 29.78 -9.60 19.42
CA ILE A 449 29.57 -9.38 17.99
C ILE A 449 30.04 -10.58 17.16
N GLY A 450 31.21 -11.16 17.45
CA GLY A 450 31.71 -12.35 16.76
C GLY A 450 30.80 -13.58 16.92
N LEU A 451 30.29 -13.82 18.13
CA LEU A 451 29.31 -14.87 18.42
C LEU A 451 27.99 -14.63 17.68
N PHE A 452 27.46 -13.40 17.73
CA PHE A 452 26.22 -13.02 17.07
C PHE A 452 26.31 -13.12 15.54
N ILE A 453 27.40 -12.65 14.94
CA ILE A 453 27.66 -12.77 13.49
C ILE A 453 27.75 -14.25 13.08
N SER A 454 28.40 -15.09 13.89
CA SER A 454 28.56 -16.52 13.60
C SER A 454 27.20 -17.23 13.58
N LEU A 455 26.37 -17.04 14.61
CA LEU A 455 25.03 -17.60 14.67
C LEU A 455 24.12 -17.06 13.55
N SER A 456 24.12 -15.74 13.32
CA SER A 456 23.35 -15.11 12.24
C SER A 456 23.75 -15.64 10.86
N SER A 457 25.04 -15.87 10.63
CA SER A 457 25.56 -16.43 9.38
C SER A 457 25.19 -17.91 9.21
N GLU A 458 25.24 -18.72 10.27
CA GLU A 458 24.80 -20.12 10.22
C GLU A 458 23.31 -20.26 9.88
N LEU A 459 22.46 -19.40 10.47
CA LEU A 459 21.03 -19.38 10.19
C LEU A 459 20.72 -18.87 8.77
N ALA A 460 21.31 -17.73 8.36
CA ALA A 460 21.09 -17.16 7.03
C ALA A 460 21.57 -18.09 5.89
N VAL A 461 22.67 -18.83 6.09
CA VAL A 461 23.17 -19.82 5.12
C VAL A 461 22.28 -21.06 5.02
N ALA A 462 21.47 -21.36 6.04
CA ALA A 462 20.46 -22.44 5.99
C ALA A 462 19.17 -22.01 5.27
N ALA A 463 18.92 -20.72 5.10
CA ALA A 463 17.74 -20.17 4.43
C ALA A 463 17.87 -20.23 2.90
N SER A 464 16.73 -20.19 2.19
CA SER A 464 16.71 -20.22 0.71
C SER A 464 15.75 -19.18 0.10
N PRO A 465 16.07 -18.64 -1.09
CA PRO A 465 15.31 -17.53 -1.68
C PRO A 465 13.99 -18.00 -2.28
N LEU A 466 12.97 -17.14 -2.25
CA LEU A 466 11.60 -17.46 -2.70
C LEU A 466 11.51 -18.12 -4.08
N PRO A 467 12.25 -17.70 -5.14
CA PRO A 467 12.20 -18.38 -6.44
C PRO A 467 12.63 -19.85 -6.41
N HIS A 468 13.60 -20.21 -5.57
CA HIS A 468 13.99 -21.61 -5.37
C HIS A 468 12.91 -22.37 -4.57
N ARG A 469 12.35 -21.76 -3.52
CA ARG A 469 11.27 -22.36 -2.73
C ARG A 469 10.01 -22.64 -3.55
N LEU A 470 9.68 -21.76 -4.49
CA LEU A 470 8.66 -21.97 -5.52
C LEU A 470 9.03 -23.11 -6.47
N GLN A 471 10.24 -23.09 -7.06
CA GLN A 471 10.69 -24.13 -8.00
C GLN A 471 10.72 -25.55 -7.38
N GLN A 472 10.98 -25.66 -6.08
CA GLN A 472 11.09 -26.93 -5.35
C GLN A 472 9.80 -27.34 -4.61
N GLY A 473 8.69 -26.59 -4.71
CA GLY A 473 7.45 -26.92 -4.00
C GLY A 473 7.56 -26.90 -2.47
N LEU A 474 8.34 -25.96 -1.92
CA LEU A 474 8.61 -25.86 -0.48
C LEU A 474 7.60 -25.00 0.30
N LEU A 475 6.68 -24.33 -0.39
CA LEU A 475 5.66 -23.47 0.22
C LEU A 475 4.41 -24.26 0.65
N TYR A 476 3.73 -23.76 1.69
CA TYR A 476 2.46 -24.29 2.19
C TYR A 476 2.46 -25.79 2.57
N GLN A 477 3.61 -26.35 2.99
CA GLN A 477 3.72 -27.75 3.39
C GLN A 477 2.96 -28.01 4.70
N ARG A 478 1.82 -28.70 4.59
CA ARG A 478 0.89 -28.97 5.70
C ARG A 478 1.39 -30.11 6.59
N ILE A 479 1.57 -29.83 7.88
CA ILE A 479 2.12 -30.77 8.89
C ILE A 479 1.43 -30.54 10.24
N THR A 480 1.34 -31.53 11.13
CA THR A 480 0.84 -31.30 12.51
C THR A 480 1.92 -30.68 13.42
N ILE A 481 1.51 -29.96 14.46
CA ILE A 481 2.43 -29.43 15.48
C ILE A 481 3.24 -30.56 16.14
N LYS A 482 2.64 -31.75 16.35
CA LYS A 482 3.33 -32.93 16.88
C LYS A 482 4.46 -33.44 15.98
N GLU A 483 4.24 -33.48 14.67
CA GLU A 483 5.26 -33.91 13.70
C GLU A 483 6.37 -32.85 13.59
N LEU A 484 6.00 -31.55 13.55
CA LEU A 484 6.96 -30.45 13.61
C LEU A 484 7.85 -30.52 14.87
N GLN A 485 7.26 -30.79 16.04
CA GLN A 485 7.99 -30.99 17.29
C GLN A 485 8.98 -32.15 17.24
N THR A 486 8.71 -33.16 16.41
CA THR A 486 9.57 -34.33 16.19
C THR A 486 10.71 -34.02 15.21
N LEU A 487 10.44 -33.23 14.16
CA LEU A 487 11.43 -32.84 13.14
C LEU A 487 12.35 -31.69 13.58
N ALA A 488 11.87 -30.81 14.46
CA ALA A 488 12.56 -29.60 14.90
C ALA A 488 12.53 -29.42 16.44
N PRO A 489 13.07 -30.37 17.22
CA PRO A 489 12.85 -30.45 18.68
C PRO A 489 13.53 -29.37 19.55
N ALA A 490 14.30 -28.44 18.98
CA ALA A 490 15.01 -27.40 19.77
C ALA A 490 14.13 -26.20 20.18
N ILE A 491 12.89 -26.14 19.67
CA ILE A 491 11.85 -25.17 20.07
C ILE A 491 10.73 -25.98 20.72
N ASP A 492 10.15 -25.48 21.82
CA ASP A 492 8.81 -25.92 22.28
C ASP A 492 7.75 -25.28 21.38
N TRP A 493 7.41 -25.92 20.26
CA TRP A 493 6.46 -25.37 19.29
C TRP A 493 5.06 -25.26 19.87
N LEU A 494 4.63 -26.24 20.67
CA LEU A 494 3.29 -26.21 21.26
C LEU A 494 3.17 -25.07 22.28
N GLY A 495 4.11 -24.96 23.22
CA GLY A 495 4.14 -23.88 24.21
C GLY A 495 4.32 -22.50 23.59
N CYS A 496 5.22 -22.34 22.61
CA CYS A 496 5.40 -21.06 21.90
C CYS A 496 4.14 -20.64 21.14
N LEU A 497 3.46 -21.57 20.44
CA LEU A 497 2.24 -21.28 19.67
C LEU A 497 1.05 -21.03 20.59
N GLN A 498 0.84 -21.84 21.64
CA GLN A 498 -0.21 -21.59 22.64
C GLN A 498 -0.02 -20.22 23.33
N THR A 499 1.21 -19.88 23.72
CA THR A 499 1.54 -18.59 24.35
C THR A 499 1.37 -17.42 23.38
N THR A 500 1.61 -17.64 22.08
CA THR A 500 1.45 -16.64 21.01
C THR A 500 0.00 -16.36 20.66
N PHE A 501 -0.85 -17.39 20.57
CA PHE A 501 -2.22 -17.28 20.07
C PHE A 501 -3.29 -17.21 21.17
N HIS A 502 -2.92 -17.34 22.44
CA HIS A 502 -3.83 -17.23 23.59
C HIS A 502 -4.74 -15.98 23.51
N PRO A 503 -6.07 -16.11 23.71
CA PRO A 503 -6.80 -17.26 24.26
C PRO A 503 -7.28 -18.30 23.23
N HIS A 504 -6.83 -18.26 21.98
CA HIS A 504 -7.26 -19.27 21.00
C HIS A 504 -6.60 -20.62 21.32
N PRO A 505 -7.38 -21.72 21.39
CA PRO A 505 -6.84 -23.03 21.69
C PRO A 505 -5.98 -23.52 20.52
N VAL A 506 -4.79 -24.02 20.84
CA VAL A 506 -3.87 -24.67 19.88
C VAL A 506 -3.51 -26.05 20.43
N SER A 507 -3.75 -27.08 19.63
CA SER A 507 -3.52 -28.49 19.95
C SER A 507 -2.32 -29.05 19.19
N GLN A 508 -1.65 -30.05 19.76
CA GLN A 508 -0.62 -30.85 19.09
C GLN A 508 -1.11 -31.50 17.76
N SER A 509 -2.43 -31.69 17.61
CA SER A 509 -3.07 -32.24 16.42
C SER A 509 -3.27 -31.22 15.30
N ASP A 510 -3.12 -29.93 15.56
CA ASP A 510 -3.50 -28.90 14.60
C ASP A 510 -2.46 -28.78 13.49
N HIS A 511 -2.94 -28.48 12.29
CA HIS A 511 -2.09 -28.31 11.12
C HIS A 511 -1.53 -26.90 11.03
N VAL A 512 -0.22 -26.82 10.83
CA VAL A 512 0.51 -25.62 10.43
C VAL A 512 1.01 -25.78 8.99
N LEU A 513 1.26 -24.66 8.32
CA LEU A 513 1.84 -24.63 6.98
C LEU A 513 3.29 -24.15 7.06
N LEU A 514 4.23 -24.98 6.63
CA LEU A 514 5.65 -24.63 6.56
C LEU A 514 6.01 -24.11 5.17
N HIS A 515 6.81 -23.06 5.12
CA HIS A 515 7.29 -22.45 3.88
C HIS A 515 8.75 -22.74 3.54
N ASN A 516 9.48 -23.36 4.48
CA ASN A 516 10.82 -23.89 4.26
C ASN A 516 11.16 -24.97 5.32
N LEU A 517 10.54 -26.15 5.24
CA LEU A 517 10.82 -27.26 6.16
C LEU A 517 12.35 -27.60 6.26
N PRO A 518 13.14 -27.63 5.17
CA PRO A 518 14.58 -27.82 5.26
C PRO A 518 15.29 -26.78 6.15
N TYR A 519 14.92 -25.50 6.05
CA TYR A 519 15.41 -24.46 6.96
C TYR A 519 15.02 -24.76 8.41
N ILE A 520 13.75 -25.07 8.70
CA ILE A 520 13.26 -25.27 10.08
C ILE A 520 13.99 -26.44 10.77
N VAL A 521 14.25 -27.54 10.05
CA VAL A 521 15.05 -28.67 10.57
C VAL A 521 16.51 -28.27 10.79
N HIS A 522 17.11 -27.52 9.87
CA HIS A 522 18.49 -27.03 10.02
C HIS A 522 18.65 -26.01 11.15
N MET A 523 17.70 -25.08 11.29
CA MET A 523 17.57 -24.11 12.37
C MET A 523 17.52 -24.82 13.73
N SER A 524 16.67 -25.84 13.89
CA SER A 524 16.60 -26.62 15.12
C SER A 524 17.95 -27.28 15.48
N ARG A 525 18.64 -27.84 14.50
CA ARG A 525 19.99 -28.41 14.69
C ARG A 525 21.03 -27.35 15.06
N ILE A 526 20.95 -26.15 14.48
CA ILE A 526 21.81 -25.01 14.83
C ILE A 526 21.55 -24.59 16.28
N ILE A 527 20.30 -24.31 16.66
CA ILE A 527 19.92 -23.92 18.02
C ILE A 527 20.37 -24.99 19.03
N GLY A 528 20.12 -26.27 18.76
CA GLY A 528 20.59 -27.38 19.61
C GLY A 528 22.12 -27.45 19.76
N LYS A 529 22.89 -27.18 18.70
CA LYS A 529 24.36 -27.05 18.77
C LYS A 529 24.78 -25.86 19.64
N TRP A 530 24.11 -24.71 19.52
CA TRP A 530 24.47 -23.49 20.24
C TRP A 530 24.02 -23.49 21.71
N LEU A 531 22.96 -24.25 22.06
CA LEU A 531 22.57 -24.53 23.46
C LEU A 531 23.59 -25.42 24.17
N ASN A 532 24.01 -26.52 23.53
CA ASN A 532 24.87 -27.55 24.16
C ASN A 532 26.37 -27.23 24.15
N LYS A 533 26.80 -26.06 23.66
CA LYS A 533 28.23 -25.69 23.64
C LYS A 533 28.66 -25.14 25.01
N HIS A 534 29.02 -26.05 25.91
CA HIS A 534 29.39 -25.77 27.31
C HIS A 534 30.38 -24.60 27.53
N GLU A 535 31.36 -24.41 26.64
CA GLU A 535 32.31 -23.28 26.69
C GLU A 535 31.64 -21.89 26.62
N LEU A 536 30.43 -21.82 26.04
CA LEU A 536 29.67 -20.59 25.80
C LEU A 536 28.43 -20.45 26.70
N SER A 537 28.17 -21.40 27.61
CA SER A 537 27.00 -21.34 28.50
C SER A 537 26.99 -20.07 29.37
N GLY A 538 28.17 -19.55 29.74
CA GLY A 538 28.33 -18.27 30.44
C GLY A 538 28.22 -17.01 29.56
N SER A 539 28.29 -17.13 28.23
CA SER A 539 28.25 -15.98 27.30
C SER A 539 26.89 -15.75 26.63
N GLY A 540 25.90 -16.61 26.91
CA GLY A 540 24.52 -16.47 26.46
C GLY A 540 24.33 -16.07 24.98
N PRO A 541 24.93 -16.78 24.00
CA PRO A 541 24.94 -16.33 22.60
C PRO A 541 23.53 -16.29 22.00
N LEU A 542 22.69 -17.30 22.29
CA LEU A 542 21.29 -17.33 21.84
C LEU A 542 20.45 -16.24 22.51
N HIS A 543 20.65 -15.98 23.81
CA HIS A 543 19.95 -14.89 24.52
C HIS A 543 20.38 -13.51 24.00
N THR A 544 21.67 -13.31 23.76
CA THR A 544 22.22 -12.09 23.14
C THR A 544 21.64 -11.87 21.75
N PHE A 545 21.52 -12.93 20.95
CA PHE A 545 20.85 -12.88 19.64
C PHE A 545 19.38 -12.51 19.76
N MET A 546 18.62 -13.13 20.67
CA MET A 546 17.21 -12.79 20.94
C MET A 546 17.02 -11.33 21.38
N VAL A 547 17.89 -10.81 22.26
CA VAL A 547 17.87 -9.42 22.71
C VAL A 547 18.24 -8.44 21.59
N LEU A 548 19.13 -8.81 20.68
CA LEU A 548 19.43 -8.01 19.48
C LEU A 548 18.30 -8.04 18.46
N SER A 549 17.60 -9.16 18.26
CA SER A 549 16.35 -9.19 17.48
C SER A 549 15.27 -8.28 18.08
N LEU A 550 15.17 -8.21 19.42
CA LEU A 550 14.27 -7.27 20.10
C LEU A 550 14.72 -5.82 19.90
N LEU A 551 16.02 -5.53 19.98
CA LEU A 551 16.56 -4.19 19.70
C LEU A 551 16.05 -3.68 18.34
N HIS A 552 16.23 -4.46 17.28
CA HIS A 552 15.75 -4.11 15.94
C HIS A 552 14.22 -3.98 15.84
N THR A 553 13.46 -4.69 16.69
CA THR A 553 12.00 -4.49 16.78
C THR A 553 11.65 -3.11 17.35
N VAL A 554 12.51 -2.51 18.19
CA VAL A 554 12.21 -1.26 18.94
C VAL A 554 13.07 -0.05 18.56
N ILE A 555 14.09 -0.17 17.69
CA ILE A 555 14.86 0.97 17.17
C ILE A 555 13.97 2.10 16.61
N PRO A 556 12.82 1.85 15.94
CA PRO A 556 11.88 2.91 15.52
C PRO A 556 11.28 3.78 16.66
N ALA A 557 11.54 3.43 17.92
CA ALA A 557 11.14 4.17 19.12
C ALA A 557 12.31 4.55 20.06
N LEU A 558 13.56 4.39 19.60
CA LEU A 558 14.77 4.87 20.27
C LEU A 558 15.26 6.19 19.66
N ASP A 559 16.32 6.76 20.25
CA ASP A 559 16.94 8.00 19.81
C ASP A 559 17.56 7.91 18.40
N SER A 560 17.74 9.08 17.79
CA SER A 560 18.22 9.27 16.41
C SER A 560 19.51 8.52 16.06
N ARG A 561 20.39 8.24 17.03
CA ARG A 561 21.66 7.55 16.80
C ARG A 561 21.45 6.08 16.45
N PHE A 562 20.35 5.47 16.91
CA PHE A 562 20.00 4.08 16.58
C PHE A 562 19.48 3.97 15.14
N THR A 563 18.46 4.76 14.78
CA THR A 563 17.89 4.75 13.42
C THR A 563 18.91 5.22 12.37
N GLN A 564 19.76 6.19 12.69
CA GLN A 564 20.89 6.58 11.83
C GLN A 564 21.89 5.43 11.63
N THR A 565 22.10 4.56 12.63
CA THR A 565 23.02 3.42 12.51
C THR A 565 22.46 2.35 11.57
N GLU A 566 21.15 2.04 11.65
CA GLU A 566 20.49 1.17 10.67
C GLU A 566 20.54 1.76 9.26
N ARG A 567 20.15 3.03 9.08
CA ARG A 567 20.14 3.67 7.77
C ARG A 567 21.53 3.75 7.14
N ASN A 568 22.57 4.03 7.92
CA ASN A 568 23.96 4.00 7.44
C ASN A 568 24.39 2.60 6.99
N PHE A 569 23.88 1.54 7.63
CA PHE A 569 24.10 0.17 7.18
C PHE A 569 23.35 -0.13 5.87
N SER A 570 22.06 0.21 5.75
CA SER A 570 21.27 0.06 4.52
C SER A 570 21.93 0.79 3.33
N LEU A 571 22.28 2.07 3.51
CA LEU A 571 23.00 2.86 2.50
C LEU A 571 24.32 2.20 2.07
N ALA A 572 25.04 1.55 2.99
CA ALA A 572 26.27 0.82 2.68
C ALA A 572 26.05 -0.54 2.00
N LEU A 573 24.85 -1.12 2.09
CA LEU A 573 24.41 -2.24 1.23
C LEU A 573 24.02 -1.78 -0.19
N GLY A 574 23.94 -0.47 -0.43
CA GLY A 574 23.57 0.12 -1.72
C GLY A 574 22.08 0.44 -1.87
N THR A 575 21.28 0.42 -0.80
CA THR A 575 19.88 0.85 -0.87
C THR A 575 19.81 2.36 -1.11
N THR A 576 19.08 2.81 -2.13
CA THR A 576 18.85 4.24 -2.40
C THR A 576 17.71 4.78 -1.54
N GLU A 577 17.88 4.75 -0.21
CA GLU A 577 16.89 5.29 0.74
C GLU A 577 17.04 6.82 0.87
N GLU A 578 16.00 7.53 0.40
CA GLU A 578 15.83 8.97 0.62
C GLU A 578 15.71 9.31 2.12
N ASP A 579 15.78 10.61 2.44
CA ASP A 579 15.55 11.11 3.78
C ASP A 579 14.05 11.08 4.11
N VAL A 580 13.57 9.89 4.52
CA VAL A 580 12.17 9.67 4.93
C VAL A 580 11.78 10.67 6.04
N PRO A 581 10.83 11.59 5.80
CA PRO A 581 10.47 12.59 6.79
C PRO A 581 9.89 11.96 8.07
N ARG A 582 10.22 12.51 9.24
CA ARG A 582 9.76 12.00 10.56
C ARG A 582 8.25 11.79 10.60
N TRP A 583 7.47 12.73 10.04
CA TRP A 583 6.01 12.60 9.96
C TRP A 583 5.54 11.34 9.20
N ARG A 584 6.21 10.97 8.10
CA ARG A 584 5.87 9.78 7.30
C ARG A 584 6.15 8.51 8.10
N GLN A 585 7.28 8.45 8.80
CA GLN A 585 7.57 7.35 9.71
C GLN A 585 6.58 7.29 10.88
N CYS A 586 6.18 8.43 11.45
CA CYS A 586 5.21 8.48 12.55
C CYS A 586 3.79 8.08 12.12
N VAL A 587 3.33 8.47 10.92
CA VAL A 587 2.08 7.92 10.34
C VAL A 587 2.17 6.39 10.22
N LEU A 588 3.26 5.87 9.67
CA LEU A 588 3.46 4.42 9.49
C LEU A 588 3.55 3.63 10.81
N GLN A 589 4.16 4.16 11.88
CA GLN A 589 4.13 3.48 13.18
C GLN A 589 2.76 3.64 13.88
N THR A 590 2.06 4.75 13.66
CA THR A 590 0.70 4.95 14.20
C THR A 590 -0.26 3.94 13.57
N GLU A 591 -0.21 3.75 12.24
CA GLU A 591 -1.05 2.78 11.54
C GLU A 591 -0.88 1.36 12.09
N LYS A 592 0.34 0.85 12.24
CA LYS A 592 0.56 -0.53 12.75
C LYS A 592 -0.21 -0.85 14.04
N GLY A 593 -0.34 0.14 14.94
CA GLY A 593 -1.11 0.02 16.18
C GLY A 593 -2.59 0.40 16.06
N PHE A 594 -2.90 1.41 15.25
CA PHE A 594 -4.19 2.10 15.20
C PHE A 594 -4.93 2.00 13.85
N ASP A 595 -4.55 1.06 12.97
CA ASP A 595 -5.14 0.83 11.65
C ASP A 595 -6.67 0.82 11.66
N THR A 596 -7.25 0.17 12.67
CA THR A 596 -8.69 0.00 12.82
C THR A 596 -9.36 1.35 13.12
N VAL A 597 -8.67 2.24 13.83
CA VAL A 597 -9.11 3.62 14.11
C VAL A 597 -8.91 4.50 12.87
N LEU A 598 -7.78 4.40 12.18
CA LEU A 598 -7.52 5.16 10.96
C LEU A 598 -8.49 4.80 9.82
N LYS A 599 -8.80 3.50 9.64
CA LYS A 599 -9.86 3.02 8.73
C LYS A 599 -11.21 3.62 9.09
N HIS A 600 -11.56 3.66 10.37
CA HIS A 600 -12.82 4.25 10.85
C HIS A 600 -12.90 5.76 10.59
N ILE A 601 -11.83 6.52 10.86
CA ILE A 601 -11.81 7.97 10.61
C ILE A 601 -11.81 8.26 9.11
N LEU A 602 -11.03 7.53 8.30
CA LEU A 602 -11.11 7.64 6.83
C LEU A 602 -12.56 7.42 6.37
N ARG A 603 -13.21 6.36 6.85
CA ARG A 603 -14.64 6.07 6.66
C ARG A 603 -15.54 7.24 7.05
N GLU A 604 -15.38 7.85 8.22
CA GLU A 604 -16.17 9.04 8.61
C GLU A 604 -15.95 10.26 7.68
N THR A 605 -14.74 10.41 7.13
CA THR A 605 -14.37 11.54 6.25
C THR A 605 -14.65 11.32 4.76
N THR A 606 -14.77 10.08 4.29
CA THR A 606 -15.03 9.77 2.88
C THR A 606 -16.50 10.01 2.53
N ALA A 607 -16.74 10.77 1.46
CA ALA A 607 -18.06 10.99 0.90
C ALA A 607 -18.57 9.73 0.17
N TYR A 608 -19.17 8.81 0.92
CA TYR A 608 -19.65 7.50 0.46
C TYR A 608 -20.53 7.57 -0.78
N THR A 609 -21.53 8.44 -0.79
CA THR A 609 -22.53 8.54 -1.86
C THR A 609 -21.92 8.94 -3.20
N GLU A 610 -21.00 9.90 -3.18
CA GLU A 610 -20.27 10.42 -4.33
C GLU A 610 -19.19 9.43 -4.80
N ALA A 611 -18.55 8.73 -3.86
CA ALA A 611 -17.56 7.69 -4.14
C ALA A 611 -18.20 6.46 -4.81
N GLU A 612 -19.31 5.95 -4.28
CA GLU A 612 -20.05 4.84 -4.90
C GLU A 612 -20.67 5.26 -6.24
N GLU A 613 -21.21 6.49 -6.37
CA GLU A 613 -21.71 6.96 -7.66
C GLU A 613 -20.59 7.07 -8.72
N LEU A 614 -19.39 7.51 -8.35
CA LEU A 614 -18.22 7.51 -9.25
C LEU A 614 -17.88 6.07 -9.69
N ILE A 615 -17.80 5.13 -8.74
CA ILE A 615 -17.57 3.70 -9.01
C ILE A 615 -18.60 3.16 -10.02
N GLN A 616 -19.90 3.35 -9.78
CA GLN A 616 -20.95 2.79 -10.64
C GLN A 616 -20.92 3.38 -12.06
N ASN A 617 -20.68 4.69 -12.23
CA ASN A 617 -20.63 5.34 -13.55
C ASN A 617 -19.40 4.94 -14.37
N VAL A 618 -18.24 4.76 -13.73
CA VAL A 618 -17.04 4.23 -14.40
C VAL A 618 -17.30 2.78 -14.82
N TYR A 619 -17.85 1.96 -13.92
CA TYR A 619 -18.08 0.55 -14.15
C TYR A 619 -19.15 0.24 -15.20
N SER A 620 -20.23 1.03 -15.28
CA SER A 620 -21.21 0.94 -16.37
C SER A 620 -20.60 1.28 -17.73
N SER A 621 -19.68 2.26 -17.76
CA SER A 621 -18.96 2.66 -18.97
C SER A 621 -17.94 1.60 -19.41
N ILE A 622 -17.32 0.86 -18.47
CA ILE A 622 -16.53 -0.35 -18.77
C ILE A 622 -17.42 -1.45 -19.37
N LYS A 623 -18.59 -1.72 -18.80
CA LYS A 623 -19.55 -2.71 -19.33
C LYS A 623 -19.98 -2.38 -20.78
N SER A 624 -20.16 -1.10 -21.11
CA SER A 624 -20.33 -0.64 -22.50
C SER A 624 -19.08 -0.94 -23.33
N LYS A 625 -17.93 -0.34 -22.98
CA LYS A 625 -16.71 -0.37 -23.80
C LYS A 625 -16.20 -1.78 -24.11
N LEU A 626 -16.39 -2.74 -23.21
CA LEU A 626 -16.01 -4.15 -23.41
C LEU A 626 -16.99 -4.92 -24.31
N SER A 627 -18.26 -4.52 -24.35
CA SER A 627 -19.23 -5.03 -25.32
C SER A 627 -18.90 -4.58 -26.74
N ASP A 628 -18.29 -3.40 -26.88
CA ASP A 628 -17.91 -2.77 -28.16
C ASP A 628 -16.56 -3.25 -28.73
N LEU A 629 -15.81 -4.11 -28.03
CA LEU A 629 -14.51 -4.62 -28.49
C LEU A 629 -14.64 -5.63 -29.64
N ARG A 630 -13.57 -5.76 -30.44
CA ARG A 630 -13.43 -6.79 -31.48
C ARG A 630 -12.74 -8.02 -30.88
N TRP A 631 -13.56 -8.98 -30.49
CA TRP A 631 -13.16 -10.28 -29.96
C TRP A 631 -12.72 -11.23 -31.08
N THR A 632 -11.86 -12.20 -30.78
CA THR A 632 -11.46 -13.25 -31.74
C THR A 632 -12.49 -14.36 -31.86
N ASP A 633 -13.20 -14.62 -30.77
CA ASP A 633 -14.13 -15.74 -30.63
C ASP A 633 -15.26 -15.38 -29.64
N GLU A 634 -16.43 -15.95 -29.90
CA GLU A 634 -17.67 -15.60 -29.21
C GLU A 634 -17.78 -16.23 -27.81
N GLU A 635 -17.13 -17.39 -27.59
CA GLU A 635 -17.10 -18.07 -26.30
C GLU A 635 -16.31 -17.24 -25.27
N SER A 636 -15.13 -16.75 -25.64
CA SER A 636 -14.33 -15.85 -24.79
C SER A 636 -15.04 -14.53 -24.53
N ARG A 637 -15.68 -13.94 -25.56
CA ARG A 637 -16.50 -12.73 -25.39
C ARG A 637 -17.58 -12.94 -24.33
N MET A 638 -18.34 -14.03 -24.43
CA MET A 638 -19.38 -14.38 -23.46
C MET A 638 -18.80 -14.71 -22.08
N SER A 639 -17.65 -15.39 -21.99
CA SER A 639 -16.97 -15.68 -20.73
C SER A 639 -16.58 -14.40 -19.97
N VAL A 640 -15.91 -13.47 -20.64
CA VAL A 640 -15.50 -12.19 -20.03
C VAL A 640 -16.72 -11.32 -19.69
N LEU A 641 -17.71 -11.23 -20.58
CA LEU A 641 -18.91 -10.43 -20.30
C LEU A 641 -19.76 -11.03 -19.17
N ASN A 642 -19.94 -12.36 -19.08
CA ASN A 642 -20.65 -13.00 -17.98
C ASN A 642 -19.95 -12.80 -16.63
N LYS A 643 -18.60 -12.90 -16.61
CA LYS A 643 -17.77 -12.62 -15.43
C LYS A 643 -17.93 -11.16 -14.97
N ILE A 644 -18.00 -10.21 -15.91
CA ILE A 644 -18.18 -8.79 -15.57
C ILE A 644 -19.64 -8.46 -15.24
N GLN A 645 -20.62 -9.15 -15.82
CA GLN A 645 -22.04 -8.99 -15.46
C GLN A 645 -22.33 -9.47 -14.03
N SER A 646 -21.72 -10.59 -13.62
CA SER A 646 -21.86 -11.17 -12.27
C SER A 646 -21.07 -10.44 -11.17
N LEU A 647 -19.98 -9.73 -11.51
CA LEU A 647 -19.24 -8.90 -10.57
C LEU A 647 -20.08 -7.71 -10.08
N THR A 648 -20.15 -7.58 -8.75
CA THR A 648 -20.82 -6.47 -8.05
C THR A 648 -19.77 -5.46 -7.53
N PRO A 649 -19.69 -4.24 -8.08
CA PRO A 649 -18.75 -3.22 -7.62
C PRO A 649 -19.21 -2.55 -6.31
N ARG A 650 -18.30 -2.34 -5.36
CA ARG A 650 -18.59 -1.64 -4.09
C ARG A 650 -17.37 -0.98 -3.45
N LEU A 651 -17.59 0.06 -2.67
CA LEU A 651 -16.58 0.63 -1.77
C LEU A 651 -16.35 -0.30 -0.57
N SER A 652 -15.10 -0.45 -0.10
CA SER A 652 -14.81 -1.37 1.03
C SER A 652 -15.53 -0.92 2.30
N THR A 653 -16.47 -1.75 2.74
CA THR A 653 -17.48 -1.43 3.77
C THR A 653 -17.88 -2.63 4.63
N LYS A 654 -17.54 -3.86 4.23
CA LYS A 654 -18.05 -5.08 4.87
C LYS A 654 -17.21 -5.54 6.06
N ASN A 655 -17.92 -6.02 7.08
CA ASN A 655 -17.49 -6.94 8.15
C ASN A 655 -16.68 -6.41 9.34
N ASN A 656 -16.24 -5.14 9.39
CA ASN A 656 -15.68 -4.54 10.62
C ASN A 656 -16.10 -3.06 10.80
N ILE A 657 -17.40 -2.80 10.76
CA ILE A 657 -17.96 -1.51 11.22
C ILE A 657 -17.98 -1.54 12.75
N PHE A 658 -16.83 -1.24 13.36
CA PHE A 658 -16.79 -0.92 14.78
C PHE A 658 -17.53 0.40 15.01
N SER A 659 -18.44 0.42 15.97
CA SER A 659 -18.91 1.68 16.57
C SER A 659 -17.79 2.36 17.36
N GLU A 660 -17.91 3.66 17.63
CA GLU A 660 -16.94 4.37 18.47
C GLU A 660 -16.80 3.73 19.86
N ALA A 661 -17.91 3.21 20.41
CA ALA A 661 -17.91 2.47 21.68
C ALA A 661 -17.06 1.18 21.62
N GLU A 662 -17.18 0.41 20.54
CA GLU A 662 -16.37 -0.81 20.35
C GLU A 662 -14.89 -0.48 20.09
N LEU A 663 -14.57 0.61 19.37
CA LEU A 663 -13.20 1.11 19.26
C LEU A 663 -12.64 1.52 20.63
N ASN A 664 -13.39 2.30 21.40
CA ASN A 664 -13.00 2.74 22.73
C ASN A 664 -12.78 1.55 23.68
N GLN A 665 -13.60 0.49 23.56
CA GLN A 665 -13.39 -0.78 24.26
C GLN A 665 -12.15 -1.54 23.75
N LEU A 666 -11.94 -1.62 22.44
CA LEU A 666 -10.83 -2.32 21.77
C LEU A 666 -9.45 -1.68 22.04
N TYR A 667 -9.42 -0.39 22.41
CA TYR A 667 -8.22 0.35 22.83
C TYR A 667 -8.26 0.77 24.31
N SER A 668 -9.18 0.23 25.11
CA SER A 668 -9.32 0.55 26.54
C SER A 668 -8.08 0.25 27.37
N LYS A 669 -7.44 -0.92 27.12
CA LYS A 669 -6.27 -1.42 27.86
C LYS A 669 -4.97 -0.64 27.64
N VAL A 670 -4.88 0.19 26.60
CA VAL A 670 -3.66 0.94 26.26
C VAL A 670 -3.75 2.36 26.80
N THR A 671 -2.70 2.78 27.51
CA THR A 671 -2.55 4.14 28.04
C THR A 671 -1.49 4.86 27.24
N ILE A 672 -1.87 5.91 26.51
CA ILE A 672 -0.93 6.72 25.72
C ILE A 672 -0.59 7.99 26.50
N ASP A 673 0.69 8.32 26.55
CA ASP A 673 1.25 9.52 27.17
C ASP A 673 2.06 10.26 26.10
N GLU A 674 1.74 11.54 25.83
CA GLU A 674 2.32 12.28 24.71
C GLU A 674 3.85 12.49 24.80
N HIS A 675 4.47 12.26 25.96
CA HIS A 675 5.93 12.39 26.14
C HIS A 675 6.68 11.05 26.23
N MET A 676 5.97 9.91 26.25
CA MET A 676 6.55 8.58 26.54
C MET A 676 6.51 7.61 25.35
N TYR A 677 6.96 8.06 24.17
CA TYR A 677 6.85 7.33 22.90
C TYR A 677 7.33 5.86 22.95
N PHE A 678 8.47 5.55 23.58
CA PHE A 678 8.93 4.16 23.73
C PHE A 678 7.91 3.29 24.51
N SER A 679 7.26 3.83 25.54
CA SER A 679 6.22 3.11 26.29
C SER A 679 4.94 2.92 25.45
N ASN A 680 4.56 3.94 24.68
CA ASN A 680 3.45 3.88 23.74
C ASN A 680 3.69 2.81 22.67
N TYR A 681 4.91 2.75 22.12
CA TYR A 681 5.32 1.80 21.09
C TYR A 681 5.26 0.35 21.60
N ILE A 682 5.81 0.08 22.79
CA ILE A 682 5.75 -1.25 23.42
C ILE A 682 4.30 -1.68 23.71
N GLN A 683 3.44 -0.77 24.20
CA GLN A 683 2.02 -1.07 24.40
C GLN A 683 1.29 -1.33 23.08
N SER A 684 1.62 -0.59 22.02
CA SER A 684 1.08 -0.78 20.67
C SER A 684 1.42 -2.17 20.11
N LEU A 685 2.68 -2.60 20.22
CA LEU A 685 3.11 -3.95 19.85
C LEU A 685 2.34 -5.02 20.63
N SER A 686 2.30 -4.93 21.96
CA SER A 686 1.61 -5.92 22.80
C SER A 686 0.11 -5.99 22.49
N LEU A 687 -0.53 -4.84 22.23
CA LEU A 687 -1.92 -4.75 21.79
C LEU A 687 -2.14 -5.40 20.41
N GLN A 688 -1.24 -5.20 19.46
CA GLN A 688 -1.30 -5.82 18.13
C GLN A 688 -1.20 -7.35 18.23
N ARG A 689 -0.38 -7.87 19.15
CA ARG A 689 -0.24 -9.32 19.41
C ARG A 689 -1.45 -9.90 20.15
N GLN A 690 -2.03 -9.18 21.10
CA GLN A 690 -3.24 -9.57 21.83
C GLN A 690 -4.55 -9.49 21.01
N ARG A 691 -4.49 -9.42 19.67
CA ARG A 691 -5.66 -9.35 18.76
C ARG A 691 -5.75 -10.54 17.80
N PRO A 692 -6.15 -11.75 18.26
CA PRO A 692 -6.41 -12.91 17.41
C PRO A 692 -7.41 -12.64 16.26
N SER A 693 -8.36 -11.72 16.44
CA SER A 693 -9.30 -11.34 15.38
C SER A 693 -8.59 -10.84 14.13
N LYS A 694 -7.51 -10.03 14.25
CA LYS A 694 -6.74 -9.53 13.11
C LYS A 694 -5.92 -10.65 12.42
N LEU A 695 -5.59 -11.72 13.15
CA LEU A 695 -4.88 -12.90 12.63
C LEU A 695 -5.84 -13.84 11.87
N PHE A 696 -7.05 -14.06 12.37
CA PHE A 696 -8.00 -15.02 11.78
C PHE A 696 -9.12 -14.40 10.90
N SER A 697 -9.26 -13.07 10.81
CA SER A 697 -10.30 -12.41 9.98
C SER A 697 -10.17 -12.67 8.48
N GLN A 698 -11.30 -12.84 7.78
CA GLN A 698 -11.36 -13.23 6.35
C GLN A 698 -10.83 -12.19 5.35
N ALA A 699 -10.61 -10.94 5.77
CA ALA A 699 -10.49 -9.78 4.87
C ALA A 699 -9.10 -9.59 4.23
N GLU A 700 -8.66 -10.55 3.42
CA GLU A 700 -7.59 -10.33 2.43
C GLU A 700 -8.01 -9.23 1.43
N GLY A 701 -7.10 -8.28 1.19
CA GLY A 701 -7.32 -7.11 0.34
C GLY A 701 -7.85 -5.86 1.07
N ASP A 702 -8.45 -6.01 2.27
CA ASP A 702 -8.80 -4.88 3.15
C ASP A 702 -7.59 -4.45 4.00
N ASP A 703 -6.48 -4.11 3.36
CA ASP A 703 -5.43 -3.31 4.00
C ASP A 703 -5.77 -1.83 3.84
N ILE A 704 -5.43 -1.00 4.82
CA ILE A 704 -5.54 0.46 4.70
C ILE A 704 -4.60 1.01 3.61
N TRP A 705 -3.49 0.29 3.34
CA TRP A 705 -2.55 0.57 2.24
C TRP A 705 -2.98 -0.02 0.89
N SER A 706 -4.12 -0.70 0.83
CA SER A 706 -4.73 -1.15 -0.43
C SER A 706 -5.21 0.09 -1.21
N LEU A 707 -4.67 0.30 -2.41
CA LEU A 707 -4.84 1.55 -3.19
C LEU A 707 -5.31 1.32 -4.64
N THR A 708 -5.67 0.08 -4.96
CA THR A 708 -6.22 -0.38 -6.23
C THR A 708 -7.41 -1.32 -5.96
N PRO A 709 -8.42 -1.38 -6.84
CA PRO A 709 -9.51 -2.33 -6.71
C PRO A 709 -9.03 -3.77 -6.86
N PHE A 710 -9.74 -4.70 -6.25
CA PHE A 710 -9.48 -6.14 -6.32
C PHE A 710 -10.77 -6.95 -6.39
N ILE A 711 -10.70 -8.18 -6.89
CA ILE A 711 -11.83 -9.10 -6.97
C ILE A 711 -11.77 -10.06 -5.78
N SER A 712 -12.88 -10.18 -5.04
CA SER A 712 -13.05 -11.14 -3.96
C SER A 712 -14.41 -11.85 -4.12
N GLY A 713 -14.38 -13.14 -4.50
CA GLY A 713 -15.56 -13.85 -4.97
C GLY A 713 -16.21 -13.13 -6.15
N ASN A 714 -17.51 -12.84 -6.04
CA ASN A 714 -18.28 -12.09 -7.04
C ASN A 714 -18.32 -10.57 -6.75
N GLU A 715 -17.45 -10.06 -5.90
CA GLU A 715 -17.46 -8.65 -5.47
C GLU A 715 -16.18 -7.94 -5.96
N LEU A 716 -16.33 -6.85 -6.71
CA LEU A 716 -15.23 -5.96 -7.11
C LEU A 716 -15.11 -4.86 -6.05
N VAL A 717 -14.10 -4.98 -5.20
CA VAL A 717 -13.93 -4.14 -4.01
C VAL A 717 -12.97 -2.99 -4.33
N PHE A 718 -13.39 -1.77 -4.04
CA PHE A 718 -12.57 -0.56 -4.13
C PHE A 718 -12.14 -0.17 -2.70
N PRO A 719 -10.84 -0.16 -2.36
CA PRO A 719 -10.38 0.30 -1.05
C PRO A 719 -10.73 1.77 -0.77
N ILE A 720 -11.03 2.07 0.50
CA ILE A 720 -11.41 3.44 0.88
C ILE A 720 -10.25 4.45 0.81
N GLY A 721 -9.01 3.97 0.94
CA GLY A 721 -7.79 4.78 0.77
C GLY A 721 -7.61 5.37 -0.64
N MET A 722 -8.40 4.94 -1.63
CA MET A 722 -8.45 5.57 -2.96
C MET A 722 -9.13 6.95 -2.94
N PHE A 723 -10.03 7.21 -1.98
CA PHE A 723 -10.95 8.35 -1.98
C PHE A 723 -10.44 9.51 -1.11
N VAL A 724 -9.19 9.89 -1.34
CA VAL A 724 -8.42 10.87 -0.54
C VAL A 724 -8.04 12.09 -1.36
N GLN A 725 -7.77 13.22 -0.68
CA GLN A 725 -7.24 14.41 -1.35
C GLN A 725 -5.76 14.21 -1.74
N PRO A 726 -5.30 14.74 -2.89
CA PRO A 726 -6.04 15.57 -3.83
C PRO A 726 -6.78 14.78 -4.93
N LEU A 727 -6.79 13.45 -4.90
CA LEU A 727 -7.33 12.59 -5.97
C LEU A 727 -8.87 12.63 -6.06
N PHE A 728 -9.55 12.80 -4.93
CA PHE A 728 -11.01 12.87 -4.82
C PHE A 728 -11.44 13.82 -3.70
N HIS A 729 -12.54 14.53 -3.92
CA HIS A 729 -13.25 15.28 -2.88
C HIS A 729 -14.72 15.53 -3.30
N PRO A 730 -15.73 15.41 -2.41
CA PRO A 730 -17.14 15.63 -2.76
C PRO A 730 -17.44 17.02 -3.32
N THR A 731 -16.72 18.05 -2.85
CA THR A 731 -16.94 19.43 -3.32
C THR A 731 -16.23 19.76 -4.62
N TYR A 732 -15.31 18.92 -5.11
CA TYR A 732 -14.69 19.18 -6.41
C TYR A 732 -15.73 19.13 -7.53
N PRO A 733 -15.57 19.94 -8.59
CA PRO A 733 -16.19 19.69 -9.89
C PRO A 733 -16.12 18.21 -10.26
N ARG A 734 -17.24 17.62 -10.69
CA ARG A 734 -17.30 16.21 -11.07
C ARG A 734 -16.34 15.94 -12.24
N ALA A 735 -16.12 16.92 -13.11
CA ALA A 735 -15.04 16.91 -14.10
C ALA A 735 -13.66 16.52 -13.52
N ILE A 736 -13.26 17.05 -12.37
CA ILE A 736 -11.97 16.71 -11.72
C ILE A 736 -12.02 15.29 -11.14
N ASN A 737 -13.06 14.95 -10.37
CA ASN A 737 -13.19 13.62 -9.75
C ASN A 737 -13.18 12.48 -10.80
N PHE A 738 -13.83 12.68 -11.95
CA PHE A 738 -13.81 11.72 -13.05
C PHE A 738 -12.50 11.77 -13.85
N GLY A 739 -11.90 12.95 -14.04
CA GLY A 739 -10.63 13.12 -14.75
C GLY A 739 -9.42 12.55 -14.01
N VAL A 740 -9.41 12.61 -12.68
CA VAL A 740 -8.35 12.03 -11.84
C VAL A 740 -8.70 10.59 -11.45
N LEU A 741 -9.55 10.41 -10.42
CA LEU A 741 -9.81 9.09 -9.86
C LEU A 741 -10.64 8.21 -10.80
N GLY A 742 -11.53 8.78 -11.61
CA GLY A 742 -12.30 8.03 -12.61
C GLY A 742 -11.44 7.35 -13.67
N SER A 743 -10.40 8.01 -14.20
CA SER A 743 -9.46 7.38 -15.13
C SER A 743 -8.54 6.37 -14.44
N LEU A 744 -8.12 6.65 -13.20
CA LEU A 744 -7.32 5.70 -12.42
C LEU A 744 -8.10 4.41 -12.13
N MET A 745 -9.36 4.50 -11.71
CA MET A 745 -10.23 3.33 -11.57
C MET A 745 -10.39 2.57 -12.89
N ALA A 746 -10.63 3.28 -14.00
CA ALA A 746 -10.80 2.64 -15.30
C ALA A 746 -9.52 1.88 -15.73
N LYS A 747 -8.34 2.47 -15.51
CA LYS A 747 -7.03 1.85 -15.72
C LYS A 747 -6.87 0.58 -14.88
N ASP A 748 -7.11 0.66 -13.57
CA ASP A 748 -6.96 -0.48 -12.66
C ASP A 748 -7.86 -1.65 -13.05
N ILE A 749 -9.13 -1.38 -13.35
CA ILE A 749 -10.11 -2.42 -13.71
C ILE A 749 -9.74 -3.05 -15.06
N LEU A 750 -9.20 -2.27 -16.01
CA LEU A 750 -8.66 -2.82 -17.26
C LEU A 750 -7.43 -3.70 -17.00
N HIS A 751 -6.53 -3.36 -16.08
CA HIS A 751 -5.42 -4.25 -15.70
C HIS A 751 -5.90 -5.56 -15.05
N LEU A 752 -6.91 -5.53 -14.15
CA LEU A 752 -7.52 -6.75 -13.58
C LEU A 752 -8.12 -7.68 -14.65
N LEU A 753 -8.60 -7.10 -15.76
CA LEU A 753 -9.25 -7.82 -16.85
C LEU A 753 -8.28 -8.19 -17.99
N LEU A 754 -7.14 -7.50 -18.12
CA LEU A 754 -6.15 -7.63 -19.19
C LEU A 754 -5.73 -9.09 -19.48
N PRO A 755 -5.48 -9.99 -18.49
CA PRO A 755 -5.12 -11.38 -18.77
C PRO A 755 -6.19 -12.18 -19.53
N ASN A 756 -7.47 -11.80 -19.38
CA ASN A 756 -8.59 -12.41 -20.08
C ASN A 756 -8.80 -11.74 -21.45
N ILE A 757 -8.53 -10.43 -21.59
CA ILE A 757 -8.77 -9.68 -22.83
C ILE A 757 -7.65 -9.88 -23.87
N HIS A 758 -6.39 -9.87 -23.43
CA HIS A 758 -5.22 -9.82 -24.33
C HIS A 758 -5.03 -11.09 -25.18
N SER A 759 -5.47 -12.25 -24.69
CA SER A 759 -5.44 -13.52 -25.42
C SER A 759 -6.59 -13.70 -26.42
N GLN A 760 -7.67 -12.90 -26.28
CA GLN A 760 -8.99 -13.16 -26.87
C GLN A 760 -9.58 -11.96 -27.63
N SER A 761 -8.78 -10.91 -27.83
CA SER A 761 -9.18 -9.71 -28.58
C SER A 761 -8.02 -9.12 -29.38
N VAL A 762 -8.29 -8.72 -30.63
CA VAL A 762 -7.34 -8.00 -31.48
C VAL A 762 -7.24 -6.52 -31.09
N SER A 763 -8.28 -5.99 -30.41
CA SER A 763 -8.44 -4.57 -30.12
C SER A 763 -7.26 -3.91 -29.40
N PRO A 764 -6.60 -4.51 -28.38
CA PRO A 764 -5.47 -3.87 -27.72
C PRO A 764 -4.33 -3.53 -28.68
N ARG A 765 -3.96 -4.50 -29.53
CA ARG A 765 -2.90 -4.32 -30.52
C ARG A 765 -3.30 -3.33 -31.61
N SER A 766 -4.52 -3.41 -32.15
CA SER A 766 -4.94 -2.50 -33.23
C SER A 766 -5.07 -1.04 -32.76
N ILE A 767 -5.52 -0.81 -31.53
CA ILE A 767 -5.63 0.53 -30.96
C ILE A 767 -4.23 1.10 -30.66
N ALA A 768 -3.33 0.33 -30.03
CA ALA A 768 -1.97 0.80 -29.75
C ALA A 768 -1.19 1.15 -31.03
N GLU A 769 -1.30 0.34 -32.10
CA GLU A 769 -0.67 0.66 -33.38
C GLU A 769 -1.30 1.90 -34.06
N CYS A 770 -2.61 2.13 -33.90
CA CYS A 770 -3.30 3.32 -34.39
C CYS A 770 -2.81 4.60 -33.67
N VAL A 771 -2.77 4.57 -32.33
CA VAL A 771 -2.29 5.67 -31.49
C VAL A 771 -0.80 5.96 -31.77
N ARG A 772 0.04 4.92 -31.90
CA ARG A 772 1.45 5.07 -32.30
C ARG A 772 1.61 5.70 -33.68
N TYR A 773 0.79 5.31 -34.66
CA TYR A 773 0.81 5.94 -35.98
C TYR A 773 0.46 7.42 -35.89
N GLN A 774 -0.59 7.78 -35.13
CA GLN A 774 -0.97 9.18 -34.94
C GLN A 774 0.18 9.98 -34.29
N TYR A 775 0.84 9.44 -33.26
CA TYR A 775 2.02 10.05 -32.64
C TYR A 775 3.11 10.35 -33.67
N LEU A 776 3.58 9.34 -34.39
CA LEU A 776 4.63 9.49 -35.41
C LEU A 776 4.25 10.48 -36.51
N SER A 777 2.99 10.50 -36.96
CA SER A 777 2.54 11.45 -37.99
C SER A 777 2.47 12.92 -37.53
N MET A 778 2.48 13.17 -36.22
CA MET A 778 2.56 14.51 -35.64
C MET A 778 4.00 14.91 -35.25
N THR A 779 4.83 13.97 -34.78
CA THR A 779 6.20 14.25 -34.32
C THR A 779 7.28 14.15 -35.40
N GLU A 780 7.12 13.23 -36.36
CA GLU A 780 8.12 12.96 -37.40
C GLU A 780 7.59 13.40 -38.77
N GLY A 781 8.32 14.33 -39.41
CA GLY A 781 7.96 14.81 -40.75
C GLY A 781 7.98 13.68 -41.79
N PRO A 782 7.11 13.73 -42.81
CA PRO A 782 6.93 12.63 -43.76
C PRO A 782 8.24 12.28 -44.47
N GLY A 783 8.68 11.01 -44.33
CA GLY A 783 9.89 10.50 -44.98
C GLY A 783 10.94 9.86 -44.06
N ARG A 784 10.62 9.54 -42.79
CA ARG A 784 11.49 8.72 -41.91
C ARG A 784 10.78 7.47 -41.41
N GLU A 785 10.87 6.38 -42.16
CA GLU A 785 10.35 5.06 -41.77
C GLU A 785 11.29 4.35 -40.76
N GLY A 786 11.77 5.09 -39.76
CA GLY A 786 12.70 4.63 -38.72
C GLY A 786 12.01 4.26 -37.40
N ALA A 787 10.73 3.88 -37.45
CA ALA A 787 9.90 3.69 -36.27
C ALA A 787 10.38 2.55 -35.37
N PHE A 788 10.43 2.81 -34.06
CA PHE A 788 10.56 1.77 -33.06
C PHE A 788 9.30 0.87 -33.07
N SER A 789 9.51 -0.44 -32.95
CA SER A 789 8.43 -1.37 -32.65
C SER A 789 8.06 -1.27 -31.16
N LEU A 790 6.77 -1.36 -30.85
CA LEU A 790 6.33 -1.51 -29.47
C LEU A 790 6.59 -2.95 -29.01
N SER A 791 7.12 -3.09 -27.80
CA SER A 791 7.04 -4.36 -27.08
C SER A 791 5.58 -4.67 -26.69
N PRO A 792 5.21 -5.93 -26.43
CA PRO A 792 3.85 -6.29 -26.02
C PRO A 792 3.37 -5.53 -24.77
N ALA A 793 4.26 -5.26 -23.81
CA ALA A 793 3.95 -4.47 -22.62
C ALA A 793 3.56 -3.02 -22.97
N GLN A 794 4.28 -2.37 -23.90
CA GLN A 794 3.95 -1.02 -24.36
C GLN A 794 2.65 -0.98 -25.20
N GLN A 795 2.34 -2.04 -25.95
CA GLN A 795 1.04 -2.16 -26.64
C GLN A 795 -0.11 -2.31 -25.64
N GLN A 796 0.06 -3.13 -24.60
CA GLN A 796 -0.92 -3.32 -23.54
C GLN A 796 -1.17 -2.02 -22.78
N GLU A 797 -0.10 -1.35 -22.31
CA GLU A 797 -0.20 -0.13 -21.52
C GLU A 797 -0.89 1.01 -22.30
N MET A 798 -0.46 1.24 -23.55
CA MET A 798 -1.05 2.27 -24.41
C MET A 798 -2.55 2.03 -24.65
N TRP A 799 -2.97 0.77 -24.84
CA TRP A 799 -4.39 0.43 -24.94
C TRP A 799 -5.15 0.66 -23.63
N VAL A 800 -4.56 0.28 -22.49
CA VAL A 800 -5.18 0.47 -21.17
C VAL A 800 -5.39 1.96 -20.91
N GLN A 801 -4.37 2.81 -21.06
CA GLN A 801 -4.49 4.25 -20.78
C GLN A 801 -5.47 4.95 -21.73
N TYR A 802 -5.40 4.67 -23.03
CA TYR A 802 -6.31 5.26 -24.01
C TYR A 802 -7.78 4.84 -23.75
N SER A 803 -8.00 3.56 -23.44
CA SER A 803 -9.33 3.06 -23.10
C SER A 803 -9.83 3.62 -21.76
N ALA A 804 -8.96 3.75 -20.76
CA ALA A 804 -9.30 4.33 -19.45
C ALA A 804 -9.75 5.79 -19.56
N LEU A 805 -9.06 6.60 -20.38
CA LEU A 805 -9.45 7.97 -20.68
C LEU A 805 -10.81 8.04 -21.38
N GLN A 806 -11.03 7.22 -22.42
CA GLN A 806 -12.33 7.14 -23.10
C GLN A 806 -13.47 6.72 -22.15
N ILE A 807 -13.24 5.70 -21.30
CA ILE A 807 -14.21 5.20 -20.31
C ILE A 807 -14.55 6.27 -19.27
N ALA A 808 -13.56 6.96 -18.72
CA ALA A 808 -13.76 8.00 -17.72
C ALA A 808 -14.50 9.22 -18.31
N LEU A 809 -14.20 9.60 -19.55
CA LEU A 809 -14.90 10.68 -20.26
C LEU A 809 -16.35 10.29 -20.60
N GLN A 810 -16.60 9.04 -21.01
CA GLN A 810 -17.95 8.50 -21.20
C GLN A 810 -18.75 8.50 -19.90
N ALA A 811 -18.15 8.02 -18.80
CA ALA A 811 -18.75 8.01 -17.48
C ALA A 811 -19.06 9.43 -16.98
N TYR A 812 -18.15 10.38 -17.21
CA TYR A 812 -18.37 11.79 -16.90
C TYR A 812 -19.52 12.38 -17.73
N ASN A 813 -19.57 12.11 -19.04
CA ASN A 813 -20.65 12.59 -19.91
C ASN A 813 -22.02 11.95 -19.60
N GLN A 814 -22.07 10.75 -19.02
CA GLN A 814 -23.30 10.16 -18.45
C GLN A 814 -23.70 10.88 -17.15
N SER A 815 -22.73 11.08 -16.24
CA SER A 815 -22.87 11.81 -14.98
C SER A 815 -23.38 13.25 -15.16
N LEU A 816 -22.85 13.99 -16.16
CA LEU A 816 -23.26 15.36 -16.49
C LEU A 816 -24.70 15.46 -17.01
N LYS A 817 -25.26 14.41 -17.64
CA LYS A 817 -26.69 14.38 -18.01
C LYS A 817 -27.61 14.27 -16.80
N LYS A 818 -27.14 13.65 -15.71
CA LYS A 818 -27.86 13.55 -14.43
C LYS A 818 -27.71 14.83 -13.59
N TYR A 819 -26.54 15.49 -13.68
CA TYR A 819 -26.21 16.72 -12.94
C TYR A 819 -25.71 17.82 -13.89
N PRO A 820 -26.58 18.48 -14.66
CA PRO A 820 -26.16 19.46 -15.67
C PRO A 820 -25.48 20.72 -15.08
N GLY A 821 -25.70 20.99 -13.79
CA GLY A 821 -25.10 22.11 -13.05
C GLY A 821 -23.78 21.78 -12.36
N ASP A 822 -22.92 20.93 -12.92
CA ASP A 822 -21.56 20.70 -12.39
C ASP A 822 -20.81 22.04 -12.26
N SER A 823 -20.00 22.20 -11.22
CA SER A 823 -19.38 23.49 -10.87
C SER A 823 -18.19 23.81 -11.76
N SER A 824 -18.17 25.00 -12.37
CA SER A 824 -16.97 25.49 -13.06
C SER A 824 -15.82 25.82 -12.08
N LEU A 825 -14.58 25.73 -12.56
CA LEU A 825 -13.39 26.10 -11.81
C LEU A 825 -12.39 26.84 -12.72
N SER A 826 -11.77 27.90 -12.20
CA SER A 826 -10.79 28.73 -12.93
C SER A 826 -11.26 29.27 -14.31
N GLY A 827 -12.57 29.34 -14.55
CA GLY A 827 -13.16 29.72 -15.84
C GLY A 827 -13.05 28.67 -16.95
N LEU A 828 -12.56 27.46 -16.65
CA LEU A 828 -12.43 26.36 -17.61
C LEU A 828 -13.78 25.69 -17.87
N SER A 829 -14.01 25.28 -19.12
CA SER A 829 -15.16 24.45 -19.46
C SER A 829 -15.01 23.05 -18.85
N HIS A 830 -16.13 22.37 -18.55
CA HIS A 830 -16.07 21.10 -17.80
C HIS A 830 -15.24 20.02 -18.50
N THR A 831 -15.30 19.91 -19.82
CA THR A 831 -14.47 18.95 -20.57
C THR A 831 -12.99 19.35 -20.55
N HIS A 832 -12.65 20.63 -20.64
CA HIS A 832 -11.25 21.08 -20.51
C HIS A 832 -10.73 20.75 -19.10
N LEU A 833 -11.53 21.04 -18.06
CA LEU A 833 -11.17 20.76 -16.67
C LEU A 833 -10.96 19.26 -16.42
N PHE A 834 -11.79 18.39 -16.99
CA PHE A 834 -11.59 16.93 -16.97
C PHE A 834 -10.27 16.53 -17.63
N LEU A 835 -9.99 17.03 -18.84
CA LEU A 835 -8.81 16.64 -19.62
C LEU A 835 -7.51 17.12 -18.97
N THR A 836 -7.46 18.36 -18.47
CA THR A 836 -6.30 18.88 -17.73
C THR A 836 -6.06 18.10 -16.43
N SER A 837 -7.12 17.71 -15.72
CA SER A 837 -7.01 16.90 -14.49
C SER A 837 -6.48 15.48 -14.77
N PHE A 838 -6.92 14.86 -15.87
CA PHE A 838 -6.36 13.60 -16.37
C PHE A 838 -4.88 13.73 -16.72
N THR A 839 -4.50 14.78 -17.46
CA THR A 839 -3.12 15.02 -17.86
C THR A 839 -2.22 15.18 -16.63
N GLN A 840 -2.61 16.00 -15.65
CA GLN A 840 -1.80 16.25 -14.45
C GLN A 840 -1.45 14.95 -13.71
N ILE A 841 -2.43 14.11 -13.37
CA ILE A 841 -2.17 12.90 -12.58
C ILE A 841 -1.34 11.85 -13.33
N ASN A 842 -1.51 11.72 -14.66
CA ASN A 842 -0.75 10.75 -15.45
C ASN A 842 0.65 11.27 -15.84
N CYS A 843 0.87 12.59 -15.91
CA CYS A 843 2.21 13.18 -16.03
C CYS A 843 3.02 13.04 -14.73
N ASP A 844 2.40 13.34 -13.57
CA ASP A 844 3.12 13.48 -12.30
C ASP A 844 3.29 12.16 -11.52
N SER A 845 2.43 11.15 -11.76
CA SER A 845 2.27 10.02 -10.83
C SER A 845 1.84 8.68 -11.46
N ASP A 846 2.04 8.48 -12.77
CA ASP A 846 1.78 7.16 -13.38
C ASP A 846 2.91 6.14 -13.09
N PRO A 847 2.67 5.07 -12.31
CA PRO A 847 3.69 4.04 -12.06
C PRO A 847 4.05 3.21 -13.30
N TYR A 848 3.29 3.33 -14.40
CA TYR A 848 3.55 2.62 -15.66
C TYR A 848 4.21 3.50 -16.73
N HIS A 849 4.68 4.71 -16.39
CA HIS A 849 5.31 5.63 -17.35
C HIS A 849 6.51 5.00 -18.10
N GLU A 850 7.24 4.05 -17.51
CA GLU A 850 8.33 3.33 -18.23
C GLU A 850 7.83 2.50 -19.43
N PHE A 851 6.55 2.09 -19.42
CA PHE A 851 5.90 1.35 -20.50
C PHE A 851 5.16 2.25 -21.49
N MET A 852 5.13 3.58 -21.26
CA MET A 852 4.60 4.55 -22.22
C MET A 852 5.72 5.10 -23.12
N PRO A 853 5.61 5.00 -24.45
CA PRO A 853 6.65 5.45 -25.39
C PRO A 853 6.60 6.97 -25.68
N PHE A 854 5.61 7.66 -25.14
CA PHE A 854 5.37 9.11 -25.24
C PHE A 854 4.63 9.58 -23.98
N GLU A 855 4.53 10.89 -23.76
CA GLU A 855 3.79 11.45 -22.63
C GLU A 855 2.29 11.06 -22.64
N PRO A 856 1.69 10.62 -21.52
CA PRO A 856 0.25 10.32 -21.44
C PRO A 856 -0.68 11.47 -21.85
N SER A 857 -0.19 12.71 -21.77
CA SER A 857 -0.83 13.93 -22.30
C SER A 857 -1.29 13.79 -23.76
N PHE A 858 -0.47 13.16 -24.61
CA PHE A 858 -0.74 13.00 -26.04
C PHE A 858 -2.04 12.23 -26.34
N LEU A 859 -2.49 11.36 -25.42
CA LEU A 859 -3.76 10.63 -25.55
C LEU A 859 -4.97 11.56 -25.64
N VAL A 860 -4.90 12.75 -25.02
CA VAL A 860 -5.93 13.80 -25.16
C VAL A 860 -5.97 14.35 -26.58
N THR A 861 -4.81 14.61 -27.20
CA THR A 861 -4.72 15.06 -28.60
C THR A 861 -5.33 14.04 -29.57
N VAL A 862 -5.11 12.74 -29.35
CA VAL A 862 -5.70 11.67 -30.19
C VAL A 862 -7.24 11.65 -30.09
N ILE A 863 -7.81 11.78 -28.89
CA ILE A 863 -9.27 11.83 -28.70
C ILE A 863 -9.86 13.12 -29.29
N CYS A 864 -9.28 14.28 -28.99
CA CYS A 864 -9.83 15.57 -29.43
C CYS A 864 -9.59 15.87 -30.92
N GLY A 865 -8.61 15.23 -31.56
CA GLY A 865 -8.31 15.45 -32.98
C GLY A 865 -9.37 14.92 -33.95
N TYR A 866 -10.16 13.91 -33.54
CA TYR A 866 -11.06 13.18 -34.45
C TYR A 866 -12.46 12.86 -33.89
N SER A 867 -12.79 13.26 -32.66
CA SER A 867 -14.09 12.95 -32.05
C SER A 867 -14.87 14.19 -31.61
N ASN A 868 -16.21 14.09 -31.67
CA ASN A 868 -17.13 15.11 -31.14
C ASN A 868 -17.18 15.14 -29.60
N LEU A 869 -16.21 14.53 -28.90
CA LEU A 869 -16.17 14.43 -27.44
C LEU A 869 -15.49 15.64 -26.77
N CYS A 870 -14.74 16.44 -27.53
CA CYS A 870 -14.08 17.65 -27.05
C CYS A 870 -14.78 18.93 -27.58
N PRO A 871 -14.82 20.03 -26.81
CA PRO A 871 -15.36 21.31 -27.26
C PRO A 871 -14.68 21.84 -28.52
N THR A 872 -15.42 22.57 -29.36
CA THR A 872 -14.90 23.20 -30.59
C THR A 872 -13.76 24.20 -30.34
N THR A 873 -13.64 24.74 -29.13
CA THR A 873 -12.51 25.59 -28.69
C THR A 873 -11.21 24.82 -28.45
N LEU A 874 -11.26 23.49 -28.44
CA LEU A 874 -10.11 22.56 -28.40
C LEU A 874 -9.90 21.85 -29.75
N SER A 875 -10.79 22.05 -30.74
CA SER A 875 -10.64 21.49 -32.08
C SER A 875 -9.65 22.30 -32.92
N CYS A 876 -8.70 21.62 -33.53
CA CYS A 876 -7.59 22.27 -34.24
C CYS A 876 -7.94 22.65 -35.68
N PRO A 877 -7.42 23.78 -36.21
CA PRO A 877 -7.57 24.11 -37.62
C PRO A 877 -6.76 23.13 -38.47
N ASN A 878 -7.45 22.24 -39.17
CA ASN A 878 -6.87 21.14 -39.94
C ASN A 878 -5.73 21.59 -40.86
N LYS A 879 -4.55 20.97 -40.71
CA LYS A 879 -3.64 20.81 -41.85
C LYS A 879 -4.33 19.88 -42.85
N PRO A 880 -4.32 20.17 -44.17
CA PRO A 880 -5.12 19.44 -45.16
C PRO A 880 -4.76 17.95 -45.33
N GLN A 881 -3.69 17.46 -44.67
CA GLN A 881 -3.32 16.05 -44.63
C GLN A 881 -4.02 15.25 -43.50
N GLN A 882 -4.61 15.90 -42.49
CA GLN A 882 -5.24 15.22 -41.34
C GLN A 882 -6.54 14.49 -41.72
N HIS A 883 -7.21 14.88 -42.82
CA HIS A 883 -8.42 14.21 -43.32
C HIS A 883 -8.20 12.78 -43.84
N LEU A 884 -6.96 12.29 -43.91
CA LEU A 884 -6.61 10.93 -44.36
C LEU A 884 -6.45 9.92 -43.21
N LEU A 885 -6.62 10.34 -41.94
CA LEU A 885 -6.47 9.47 -40.78
C LEU A 885 -7.80 9.25 -40.06
N GLY A 886 -8.07 7.99 -39.72
CA GLY A 886 -9.27 7.56 -39.01
C GLY A 886 -9.14 7.63 -37.49
N THR A 887 -10.29 7.56 -36.82
CA THR A 887 -10.42 7.43 -35.36
C THR A 887 -9.84 6.11 -34.84
N CYS A 888 -9.15 6.16 -33.70
CA CYS A 888 -8.72 5.01 -32.91
C CYS A 888 -9.72 4.68 -31.78
#